data_AF-S4RXG4-F1
#
_entry.id   AF-S4RXG4-F1
#
_cell.length_a   1.000
_cell.length_b   1.000
_cell.length_c   1.000
_cell.angle_alpha   90.00
_cell.angle_beta   90.00
_cell.angle_gamma   90.00
#
_symmetry.space_group_name_H-M   'P 1'
#
loop_
_entity.id
_entity.type
_entity.pdbx_description
1 polymer ?
#
loop_
_entity_poly.entity_id
_entity_poly.type
_entity_poly.pdbx_seq_one_letter_code
_entity_poly.pdbx_strand_id
1 'polypeptide(L)'
;QAPDPAPGPGQAPAPGPAVVQPRAADVPAAPGVRSPYQLRRKPQTCKRQIAPTANPAEVMSSTSTESSSHRAKRTRMSNRTQEPPPAPAERYLQEKLPDEVVLKVFSYLLEQDLCRVACVCKRFNTLANDPLLWKLLYTDLFEYTRPMLHPEPRKFFQVNVEDCENANPWKESFSQLYKGVHIKPGYAEHFYNNPARFKGRANILYYDTIEDALGGVQEGHFDGLIFVHAGVYSDEWIYVETPVAMIGAAPGKVADKVIIENTRDSTFVFMEGSDDAYVGFMTIKFNPDDRSGNHHNAHHCLEITVNCCPVIDRSIIRSTCTAGTVGSAVCVSGHGACPSLKYCNISDCENVGLYITDHAQGTYEDNEISNNALAGIWVKNHANPIIRRNHIHHGRDVGVFTFDHGMGYFESCNIHRNRIAGFEVKAYANPTVVRCEIHHGQTGGIYVHEKGRGQFIDNKIYSNNFAGVWVTSQSDPTIRGNTIFNGNQGGVYIFGDGRGLIESNDIYGNALAGIQIRSNSCPIVRHNKIHDGQHGGIYVHEKGQGVIEENEVYSNTLAGVWVTTGSTPVLRRNRIHSGKQVGVYFYDNGHGVLEDNDIYNHMYSGVQIRTGSNPKIRRNKIWGGQNGGILVYNSGLGVIEDNEIFDNAMAGVWIKTDSNPTLRRNKIHGGRDGGICIFNGGRVSVREGVLEENDIFRNAQAGVLISTNSHPTLRKNRIFDGFAAGIEITNHATATLEDNQIFNNKFGGLFVATGVQVIMKDNKVGNNQDAIEKAVSRGHCLYKISSYTSYPMHDFYRWRICNSTRAGDNTPTAVRWGDDMNIYTDERFFCDCGAGTLSNPCTLAGEPTHDTDTLYDSAPPIESNTLQHN
;
A
#
# COMPACT_ATOMS: atom_id res chain seq x y z
N GLN A 1 -8.77 -18.93 -31.84
CA GLN A 1 -9.99 -19.55 -32.39
C GLN A 1 -9.78 -21.06 -32.47
N ALA A 2 -10.36 -21.79 -31.51
CA ALA A 2 -10.68 -23.22 -31.54
C ALA A 2 -11.56 -23.44 -30.29
N PRO A 3 -12.78 -24.01 -30.39
CA PRO A 3 -13.67 -24.13 -29.22
C PRO A 3 -13.59 -25.52 -28.58
N ASP A 4 -13.36 -25.57 -27.26
CA ASP A 4 -13.51 -26.79 -26.47
C ASP A 4 -14.99 -27.13 -26.20
N PRO A 5 -15.35 -28.41 -26.04
CA PRO A 5 -16.74 -28.86 -25.95
C PRO A 5 -17.33 -28.72 -24.53
N ALA A 6 -18.64 -28.49 -24.46
CA ALA A 6 -19.38 -28.32 -23.21
C ALA A 6 -19.58 -29.65 -22.45
N PRO A 7 -19.51 -29.66 -21.10
CA PRO A 7 -19.86 -30.82 -20.29
C PRO A 7 -21.38 -30.97 -20.12
N GLY A 8 -21.86 -32.22 -20.11
CA GLY A 8 -23.28 -32.57 -19.93
C GLY A 8 -23.79 -32.43 -18.49
N PRO A 9 -25.12 -32.54 -18.28
CA PRO A 9 -25.74 -32.28 -16.97
C PRO A 9 -25.49 -33.41 -15.96
N GLY A 10 -24.84 -33.08 -14.85
CA GLY A 10 -24.62 -33.99 -13.72
C GLY A 10 -25.90 -34.25 -12.92
N GLN A 11 -26.08 -35.50 -12.50
CA GLN A 11 -27.22 -35.93 -11.66
C GLN A 11 -27.08 -35.45 -10.22
N ALA A 12 -28.21 -35.12 -9.57
CA ALA A 12 -28.24 -34.73 -8.17
C ALA A 12 -28.19 -35.96 -7.23
N PRO A 13 -27.43 -35.93 -6.12
CA PRO A 13 -27.43 -36.99 -5.11
C PRO A 13 -28.60 -36.84 -4.11
N ALA A 14 -29.16 -37.96 -3.69
CA ALA A 14 -30.20 -38.06 -2.67
C ALA A 14 -29.63 -37.95 -1.23
N PRO A 15 -30.44 -37.57 -0.21
CA PRO A 15 -29.94 -37.33 1.14
C PRO A 15 -29.69 -38.61 1.95
N GLY A 16 -28.52 -38.69 2.61
CA GLY A 16 -28.18 -39.70 3.61
C GLY A 16 -28.68 -39.34 5.02
N PRO A 17 -28.78 -40.32 5.95
CA PRO A 17 -29.51 -40.17 7.21
C PRO A 17 -28.72 -39.46 8.32
N ALA A 18 -29.46 -38.84 9.24
CA ALA A 18 -28.92 -38.22 10.45
C ALA A 18 -28.38 -39.26 11.46
N VAL A 19 -27.23 -38.95 12.06
CA VAL A 19 -26.65 -39.72 13.18
C VAL A 19 -26.61 -38.84 14.44
N VAL A 20 -26.99 -39.45 15.56
CA VAL A 20 -27.29 -38.80 16.84
C VAL A 20 -26.03 -38.57 17.67
N GLN A 21 -25.88 -37.37 18.24
CA GLN A 21 -24.91 -37.09 19.31
C GLN A 21 -25.45 -37.56 20.67
N PRO A 22 -24.66 -38.28 21.49
CA PRO A 22 -24.93 -38.42 22.91
C PRO A 22 -24.35 -37.23 23.71
N ARG A 23 -25.12 -36.73 24.67
CA ARG A 23 -24.70 -35.71 25.65
C ARG A 23 -23.73 -36.31 26.67
N ALA A 24 -22.78 -35.51 27.13
CA ALA A 24 -22.01 -35.79 28.33
C ALA A 24 -22.91 -35.69 29.60
N ALA A 25 -22.57 -36.47 30.63
CA ALA A 25 -23.20 -36.42 31.95
C ALA A 25 -22.11 -36.55 33.04
N ASP A 26 -22.29 -35.81 34.13
CA ASP A 26 -21.31 -35.60 35.21
C ASP A 26 -21.35 -36.65 36.35
N VAL A 27 -20.38 -36.52 37.29
CA VAL A 27 -20.38 -37.00 38.71
C VAL A 27 -20.00 -38.49 38.93
N PRO A 28 -19.34 -38.91 40.07
CA PRO A 28 -18.71 -38.20 41.21
C PRO A 28 -17.20 -38.54 41.47
N ALA A 29 -16.61 -37.96 42.52
CA ALA A 29 -15.31 -38.34 43.10
C ALA A 29 -15.37 -38.60 44.63
N ALA A 30 -14.53 -39.52 45.17
CA ALA A 30 -14.08 -39.71 46.60
C ALA A 30 -13.75 -41.22 46.89
N PRO A 31 -13.09 -41.62 48.01
CA PRO A 31 -11.91 -41.06 48.73
C PRO A 31 -10.88 -42.09 49.31
N GLY A 32 -9.65 -41.64 49.68
CA GLY A 32 -8.71 -42.30 50.64
C GLY A 32 -7.76 -43.40 50.08
N VAL A 33 -6.54 -43.69 50.60
CA VAL A 33 -5.98 -43.62 51.97
C VAL A 33 -4.42 -43.49 52.02
N ARG A 34 -3.88 -42.55 52.85
CA ARG A 34 -2.62 -42.46 53.67
C ARG A 34 -1.24 -43.02 53.14
N SER A 35 -0.13 -42.24 53.07
CA SER A 35 0.76 -41.59 54.11
C SER A 35 1.94 -42.49 54.59
N PRO A 36 3.16 -42.04 55.06
CA PRO A 36 3.68 -40.69 55.44
C PRO A 36 5.02 -40.27 54.72
N TYR A 37 5.48 -39.01 54.73
CA TYR A 37 6.19 -38.29 55.83
C TYR A 37 6.22 -36.76 55.63
N GLN A 38 6.45 -36.00 56.72
CA GLN A 38 6.47 -34.52 56.73
C GLN A 38 7.89 -33.93 56.69
N LEU A 39 8.04 -32.69 56.18
CA LEU A 39 8.36 -31.52 57.02
C LEU A 39 8.26 -30.17 56.27
N ARG A 40 8.35 -29.07 57.02
CA ARG A 40 7.75 -27.76 56.73
C ARG A 40 8.77 -26.64 56.94
N ARG A 41 8.94 -25.71 55.97
CA ARG A 41 9.01 -24.24 56.21
C ARG A 41 9.12 -23.39 54.92
N LYS A 42 8.46 -22.24 55.01
CA LYS A 42 8.40 -21.03 54.16
C LYS A 42 8.38 -19.85 55.17
N PRO A 43 8.46 -18.55 54.79
CA PRO A 43 8.84 -17.96 53.49
C PRO A 43 9.75 -16.70 53.65
N GLN A 44 9.89 -15.97 52.54
CA GLN A 44 9.60 -14.52 52.38
C GLN A 44 10.72 -13.55 51.97
N THR A 45 10.28 -12.55 51.21
CA THR A 45 11.04 -11.60 50.38
C THR A 45 10.80 -10.15 50.83
N CYS A 46 11.74 -9.25 50.55
CA CYS A 46 11.54 -7.79 50.38
C CYS A 46 12.76 -7.22 49.63
N LYS A 47 12.59 -6.52 48.50
CA LYS A 47 12.17 -5.11 48.30
C LYS A 47 13.29 -4.07 48.57
N ARG A 48 13.41 -3.13 47.62
CA ARG A 48 14.51 -2.16 47.42
C ARG A 48 13.93 -0.74 47.52
N GLN A 49 14.59 0.18 48.24
CA GLN A 49 14.33 1.63 48.18
C GLN A 49 15.58 2.44 48.59
N ILE A 50 15.53 3.77 48.45
CA ILE A 50 16.66 4.61 47.99
C ILE A 50 16.98 5.79 48.94
N ALA A 51 18.29 6.03 49.21
CA ALA A 51 18.94 7.30 49.58
C ALA A 51 18.51 8.02 50.91
N PRO A 52 19.18 9.11 51.39
CA PRO A 52 20.30 9.86 50.79
C PRO A 52 21.51 10.17 51.73
N THR A 53 22.42 10.96 51.17
CA THR A 53 23.73 11.46 51.64
C THR A 53 23.69 12.54 52.74
N ALA A 54 24.75 12.63 53.57
CA ALA A 54 25.40 13.91 53.94
C ALA A 54 26.66 13.76 54.86
N ASN A 55 27.84 14.05 54.27
CA ASN A 55 28.95 14.88 54.79
C ASN A 55 29.71 14.62 56.12
N PRO A 56 30.94 15.20 56.26
CA PRO A 56 32.02 14.63 57.09
C PRO A 56 32.54 15.57 58.19
N ALA A 57 33.45 15.07 59.04
CA ALA A 57 34.65 15.80 59.48
C ALA A 57 35.64 14.89 60.22
N GLU A 58 36.91 15.31 60.22
CA GLU A 58 38.04 14.75 60.96
C GLU A 58 37.93 15.05 62.47
N VAL A 59 38.64 14.29 63.32
CA VAL A 59 39.81 14.78 64.09
C VAL A 59 40.26 13.76 65.15
N MET A 60 41.58 13.70 65.27
CA MET A 60 42.48 12.93 66.13
C MET A 60 42.11 12.63 67.61
N SER A 61 42.45 11.39 67.98
CA SER A 61 43.38 11.00 69.07
C SER A 61 42.95 10.85 70.54
N SER A 62 43.47 9.76 71.13
CA SER A 62 43.97 9.63 72.51
C SER A 62 42.92 9.59 73.65
N THR A 63 43.05 8.84 74.75
CA THR A 63 44.03 7.79 75.12
C THR A 63 43.47 6.88 76.21
N SER A 64 44.08 5.69 76.36
CA SER A 64 44.28 4.95 77.62
C SER A 64 43.11 4.67 78.59
N THR A 65 42.67 3.40 78.55
CA THR A 65 42.62 2.45 79.70
C THR A 65 41.83 2.79 80.96
N GLU A 66 40.86 1.93 81.28
CA GLU A 66 41.02 1.03 82.43
C GLU A 66 40.20 -0.26 82.25
N SER A 67 40.36 -1.24 83.15
CA SER A 67 40.09 -2.66 82.86
C SER A 67 39.28 -3.40 83.94
N SER A 68 38.91 -4.65 83.62
CA SER A 68 38.28 -5.66 84.50
C SER A 68 36.73 -5.59 84.57
N SER A 69 35.97 -6.70 84.63
CA SER A 69 36.36 -8.12 84.69
C SER A 69 35.25 -9.09 84.19
N HIS A 70 35.64 -10.29 83.76
CA HIS A 70 34.89 -11.58 83.83
C HIS A 70 33.51 -11.74 83.12
N ARG A 71 33.04 -12.93 82.66
CA ARG A 71 33.55 -14.32 82.46
C ARG A 71 32.37 -15.11 81.81
N ALA A 72 32.47 -15.92 80.75
CA ALA A 72 33.54 -16.38 79.85
C ALA A 72 32.94 -16.84 78.49
N LYS A 73 33.73 -17.46 77.60
CA LYS A 73 33.26 -18.18 76.38
C LYS A 73 33.44 -19.69 76.55
N ARG A 74 32.52 -20.49 75.99
CA ARG A 74 32.59 -21.97 75.98
C ARG A 74 33.44 -22.47 74.80
N THR A 75 34.09 -23.61 75.02
CA THR A 75 35.21 -24.14 74.23
C THR A 75 34.80 -24.68 72.85
N ARG A 76 35.63 -24.46 71.82
CA ARG A 76 35.58 -25.18 70.53
C ARG A 76 36.66 -26.25 70.51
N MET A 77 36.29 -27.53 70.55
CA MET A 77 37.21 -28.63 70.26
C MET A 77 37.19 -28.94 68.76
N SER A 78 38.36 -28.83 68.13
CA SER A 78 38.74 -29.64 66.97
C SER A 78 40.27 -29.69 66.94
N ASN A 79 40.84 -30.88 66.89
CA ASN A 79 42.27 -31.10 67.11
C ASN A 79 43.14 -30.30 66.12
N ARG A 80 44.12 -29.56 66.65
CA ARG A 80 45.32 -29.23 65.88
C ARG A 80 46.19 -30.47 65.80
N THR A 81 46.11 -31.21 64.71
CA THR A 81 47.34 -31.78 64.13
C THR A 81 48.25 -30.60 63.77
N GLN A 82 49.51 -30.64 64.18
CA GLN A 82 50.49 -29.64 63.73
C GLN A 82 50.80 -29.93 62.26
N GLU A 83 50.36 -29.06 61.36
CA GLU A 83 51.01 -28.97 60.05
C GLU A 83 52.45 -28.49 60.26
N PRO A 84 53.43 -29.06 59.53
CA PRO A 84 54.79 -28.53 59.54
C PRO A 84 54.80 -27.10 58.99
N PRO A 85 55.84 -26.28 59.29
CA PRO A 85 55.97 -24.99 58.64
C PRO A 85 56.01 -25.19 57.11
N PRO A 86 55.24 -24.40 56.34
CA PRO A 86 55.20 -24.51 54.88
C PRO A 86 56.62 -24.36 54.33
N ALA A 87 57.00 -25.25 53.41
CA ALA A 87 58.37 -25.32 52.92
C ALA A 87 58.81 -23.97 52.31
N PRO A 88 60.11 -23.61 52.31
CA PRO A 88 60.58 -22.34 51.77
C PRO A 88 60.09 -22.05 50.33
N ALA A 89 59.87 -23.11 49.54
CA ALA A 89 59.32 -23.05 48.19
C ALA A 89 57.85 -22.58 48.12
N GLU A 90 57.01 -22.91 49.09
CA GLU A 90 55.57 -22.58 49.06
C GLU A 90 55.35 -21.08 49.25
N ARG A 91 56.03 -20.47 50.24
CA ARG A 91 56.07 -19.00 50.38
C ARG A 91 56.74 -18.33 49.18
N TYR A 92 57.77 -18.95 48.58
CA TYR A 92 58.41 -18.40 47.39
C TYR A 92 57.44 -18.30 46.20
N LEU A 93 56.64 -19.34 45.97
CA LEU A 93 55.58 -19.37 44.95
C LEU A 93 54.45 -18.37 45.23
N GLN A 94 53.98 -18.29 46.47
CA GLN A 94 52.85 -17.42 46.83
C GLN A 94 53.22 -15.93 46.93
N GLU A 95 54.46 -15.59 47.32
CA GLU A 95 54.84 -14.22 47.71
C GLU A 95 56.04 -13.63 46.95
N LYS A 96 56.91 -14.44 46.31
CA LYS A 96 58.21 -13.95 45.77
C LYS A 96 58.42 -14.05 44.26
N LEU A 97 57.78 -14.99 43.56
CA LEU A 97 57.84 -15.02 42.09
C LEU A 97 57.12 -13.81 41.48
N PRO A 98 57.58 -13.24 40.35
CA PRO A 98 56.83 -12.22 39.61
C PRO A 98 55.50 -12.73 39.05
N ASP A 99 54.51 -11.87 38.90
CA ASP A 99 53.17 -12.22 38.41
C ASP A 99 53.22 -12.80 36.98
N GLU A 100 54.13 -12.33 36.13
CA GLU A 100 54.33 -12.83 34.76
C GLU A 100 54.79 -14.29 34.74
N VAL A 101 55.64 -14.68 35.71
CA VAL A 101 56.11 -16.06 35.83
C VAL A 101 54.99 -16.96 36.36
N VAL A 102 54.21 -16.46 37.34
CA VAL A 102 53.05 -17.20 37.87
C VAL A 102 51.97 -17.37 36.80
N LEU A 103 51.64 -16.33 36.03
CA LEU A 103 50.75 -16.40 34.87
C LEU A 103 51.29 -17.34 33.81
N LYS A 104 52.61 -17.36 33.56
CA LYS A 104 53.19 -18.31 32.61
C LYS A 104 53.06 -19.76 33.11
N VAL A 105 53.21 -20.03 34.41
CA VAL A 105 52.92 -21.35 35.00
C VAL A 105 51.42 -21.68 34.86
N PHE A 106 50.54 -20.73 35.15
CA PHE A 106 49.08 -20.92 35.04
C PHE A 106 48.64 -21.16 33.60
N SER A 107 49.37 -20.66 32.59
CA SER A 107 49.10 -20.95 31.16
C SER A 107 49.27 -22.42 30.75
N TYR A 108 49.81 -23.28 31.62
CA TYR A 108 49.89 -24.73 31.42
C TYR A 108 48.79 -25.51 32.18
N LEU A 109 47.92 -24.83 32.93
CA LEU A 109 46.84 -25.45 33.71
C LEU A 109 45.53 -25.45 32.94
N LEU A 110 44.74 -26.51 33.11
CA LEU A 110 43.37 -26.59 32.58
C LEU A 110 42.39 -25.87 33.49
N GLU A 111 41.19 -25.60 32.98
CA GLU A 111 40.14 -24.81 33.62
C GLU A 111 39.78 -25.25 35.05
N GLN A 112 39.73 -26.57 35.33
CA GLN A 112 39.44 -27.08 36.67
C GLN A 112 40.59 -26.79 37.65
N ASP A 113 41.83 -26.89 37.19
CA ASP A 113 43.01 -26.65 38.02
C ASP A 113 43.21 -25.16 38.28
N LEU A 114 42.88 -24.28 37.32
CA LEU A 114 42.79 -22.84 37.58
C LEU A 114 41.73 -22.51 38.63
N CYS A 115 40.56 -23.14 38.58
CA CYS A 115 39.53 -22.97 39.61
C CYS A 115 39.98 -23.48 40.99
N ARG A 116 40.75 -24.58 41.06
CA ARG A 116 41.37 -25.06 42.31
C ARG A 116 42.44 -24.09 42.83
N VAL A 117 43.33 -23.62 41.97
CA VAL A 117 44.38 -22.63 42.28
C VAL A 117 43.78 -21.31 42.76
N ALA A 118 42.67 -20.87 42.18
CA ALA A 118 41.93 -19.67 42.61
C ALA A 118 41.40 -19.76 44.05
N CYS A 119 41.32 -20.96 44.64
CA CYS A 119 40.89 -21.16 46.03
C CYS A 119 42.05 -21.10 47.05
N VAL A 120 43.32 -21.05 46.61
CA VAL A 120 44.50 -21.16 47.49
C VAL A 120 44.76 -19.88 48.30
N CYS A 121 44.81 -18.72 47.64
CA CYS A 121 45.03 -17.43 48.28
C CYS A 121 44.49 -16.28 47.43
N LYS A 122 44.39 -15.06 48.00
CA LYS A 122 43.86 -13.88 47.27
C LYS A 122 44.64 -13.56 45.99
N ARG A 123 45.98 -13.62 46.03
CA ARG A 123 46.82 -13.35 44.85
C ARG A 123 46.57 -14.36 43.73
N PHE A 124 46.54 -15.65 44.06
CA PHE A 124 46.23 -16.71 43.09
C PHE A 124 44.79 -16.62 42.60
N ASN A 125 43.84 -16.18 43.42
CA ASN A 125 42.48 -15.87 42.99
C ASN A 125 42.46 -14.77 41.92
N THR A 126 43.19 -13.67 42.10
CA THR A 126 43.29 -12.61 41.08
C THR A 126 43.94 -13.12 39.79
N LEU A 127 45.11 -13.75 39.89
CA LEU A 127 45.88 -14.22 38.73
C LEU A 127 45.20 -15.36 37.96
N ALA A 128 44.56 -16.31 38.65
CA ALA A 128 43.82 -17.40 38.00
C ALA A 128 42.45 -16.96 37.42
N ASN A 129 42.06 -15.70 37.62
CA ASN A 129 40.91 -15.07 36.96
C ASN A 129 41.34 -14.06 35.88
N ASP A 130 42.61 -14.05 35.46
CA ASP A 130 43.11 -13.14 34.42
C ASP A 130 42.36 -13.30 33.07
N PRO A 131 41.88 -12.20 32.44
CA PRO A 131 41.14 -12.29 31.19
C PRO A 131 41.93 -12.85 30.00
N LEU A 132 43.25 -12.66 29.93
CA LEU A 132 44.07 -13.18 28.81
C LEU A 132 44.28 -14.70 28.93
N LEU A 133 44.50 -15.18 30.15
CA LEU A 133 44.58 -16.61 30.46
C LEU A 133 43.29 -17.35 30.07
N TRP A 134 42.13 -16.82 30.46
CA TRP A 134 40.83 -17.41 30.10
C TRP A 134 40.51 -17.24 28.61
N LYS A 135 40.91 -16.14 27.97
CA LYS A 135 40.79 -15.96 26.52
C LYS A 135 41.55 -17.04 25.74
N LEU A 136 42.79 -17.34 26.12
CA LEU A 136 43.60 -18.38 25.47
C LEU A 136 42.91 -19.75 25.59
N LEU A 137 42.57 -20.17 26.82
CA LEU A 137 41.87 -21.44 27.05
C LEU A 137 40.54 -21.54 26.30
N TYR A 138 39.79 -20.44 26.23
CA TYR A 138 38.50 -20.36 25.57
C TYR A 138 38.63 -20.47 24.05
N THR A 139 39.54 -19.70 23.43
CA THR A 139 39.79 -19.77 21.99
C THR A 139 40.42 -21.11 21.59
N ASP A 140 41.25 -21.73 22.43
CA ASP A 140 41.82 -23.07 22.17
C ASP A 140 40.75 -24.19 22.19
N LEU A 141 39.64 -24.01 22.94
CA LEU A 141 38.56 -24.99 23.04
C LEU A 141 37.40 -24.74 22.07
N PHE A 142 36.88 -23.52 22.02
CA PHE A 142 35.68 -23.16 21.25
C PHE A 142 35.98 -22.42 19.94
N GLU A 143 37.25 -22.08 19.68
CA GLU A 143 37.73 -21.41 18.46
C GLU A 143 37.17 -20.00 18.20
N TYR A 144 36.16 -19.54 18.95
CA TYR A 144 35.58 -18.22 18.81
C TYR A 144 36.58 -17.09 19.13
N THR A 145 36.49 -16.02 18.35
CA THR A 145 37.23 -14.76 18.53
C THR A 145 36.54 -13.77 19.49
N ARG A 146 35.34 -14.10 19.98
CA ARG A 146 34.54 -13.32 20.95
C ARG A 146 33.86 -14.30 21.92
N PRO A 147 33.59 -13.93 23.19
CA PRO A 147 32.83 -14.78 24.09
C PRO A 147 31.40 -14.97 23.57
N MET A 148 30.93 -16.22 23.52
CA MET A 148 29.55 -16.59 23.21
C MET A 148 28.79 -16.80 24.53
N LEU A 149 27.86 -15.93 24.86
CA LEU A 149 27.05 -16.09 26.08
C LEU A 149 25.80 -16.93 25.81
N HIS A 150 25.46 -17.74 26.81
CA HIS A 150 24.33 -18.64 26.87
C HIS A 150 23.63 -18.52 28.25
N PRO A 151 22.94 -17.39 28.53
CA PRO A 151 22.34 -17.13 29.84
C PRO A 151 20.99 -17.84 30.05
N GLU A 152 20.34 -18.26 28.97
CA GLU A 152 19.08 -19.01 28.96
C GLU A 152 19.12 -20.06 27.85
N PRO A 153 18.41 -21.19 27.98
CA PRO A 153 18.25 -22.18 26.91
C PRO A 153 17.94 -21.52 25.56
N ARG A 154 18.69 -21.91 24.52
CA ARG A 154 18.47 -21.51 23.11
C ARG A 154 18.59 -20.00 22.83
N LYS A 155 19.18 -19.24 23.77
CA LYS A 155 19.66 -17.87 23.53
C LYS A 155 21.18 -17.89 23.49
N PHE A 156 21.74 -17.54 22.34
CA PHE A 156 23.17 -17.45 22.11
C PHE A 156 23.49 -16.11 21.46
N PHE A 157 24.48 -15.40 22.00
CA PHE A 157 24.95 -14.15 21.41
C PHE A 157 26.43 -13.91 21.71
N GLN A 158 27.15 -13.40 20.72
CA GLN A 158 28.52 -12.96 20.89
C GLN A 158 28.56 -11.57 21.50
N VAL A 159 29.32 -11.39 22.58
CA VAL A 159 29.52 -10.08 23.23
C VAL A 159 30.85 -9.46 22.85
N ASN A 160 30.89 -8.12 22.79
CA ASN A 160 32.16 -7.40 22.85
C ASN A 160 32.66 -7.45 24.30
N VAL A 161 33.96 -7.62 24.49
CA VAL A 161 34.56 -7.71 25.85
C VAL A 161 34.45 -6.37 26.60
N GLU A 162 34.48 -5.25 25.87
CA GLU A 162 34.38 -3.88 26.41
C GLU A 162 32.98 -3.51 26.89
N ASP A 163 31.93 -4.11 26.29
CA ASP A 163 30.52 -3.81 26.58
C ASP A 163 29.91 -4.74 27.67
N CYS A 164 30.72 -5.62 28.27
CA CYS A 164 30.23 -6.68 29.16
C CYS A 164 30.35 -6.31 30.64
N GLU A 165 29.27 -6.47 31.42
CA GLU A 165 29.26 -6.21 32.86
C GLU A 165 30.13 -7.20 33.68
N ASN A 166 30.42 -8.38 33.12
CA ASN A 166 31.17 -9.43 33.81
C ASN A 166 32.68 -9.13 33.82
N ALA A 167 33.29 -9.14 35.01
CA ALA A 167 34.72 -8.86 35.20
C ALA A 167 35.67 -9.79 34.41
N ASN A 168 35.22 -10.98 34.01
CA ASN A 168 35.91 -11.83 33.03
C ASN A 168 34.87 -12.53 32.13
N PRO A 169 34.53 -11.96 30.96
CA PRO A 169 33.53 -12.50 30.05
C PRO A 169 33.91 -13.86 29.46
N TRP A 170 35.21 -14.10 29.27
CA TRP A 170 35.73 -15.38 28.75
C TRP A 170 35.47 -16.51 29.74
N LYS A 171 35.75 -16.29 31.02
CA LYS A 171 35.48 -17.27 32.08
C LYS A 171 33.99 -17.55 32.26
N GLU A 172 33.16 -16.52 32.22
CA GLU A 172 31.70 -16.66 32.30
C GLU A 172 31.19 -17.55 31.16
N SER A 173 31.53 -17.17 29.92
CA SER A 173 31.17 -17.92 28.72
C SER A 173 31.66 -19.37 28.77
N PHE A 174 32.92 -19.58 29.17
CA PHE A 174 33.48 -20.93 29.36
C PHE A 174 32.63 -21.77 30.33
N SER A 175 32.18 -21.18 31.44
CA SER A 175 31.39 -21.91 32.44
C SER A 175 29.99 -22.31 31.95
N GLN A 176 29.35 -21.47 31.12
CA GLN A 176 28.03 -21.74 30.54
C GLN A 176 28.10 -22.81 29.43
N LEU A 177 29.23 -22.90 28.75
CA LEU A 177 29.46 -23.78 27.59
C LEU A 177 30.17 -25.10 27.96
N TYR A 178 30.63 -25.27 29.21
CA TYR A 178 31.60 -26.30 29.61
C TYR A 178 31.20 -27.77 29.36
N LYS A 179 29.90 -28.06 29.30
CA LYS A 179 29.36 -29.42 29.13
C LYS A 179 28.95 -29.77 27.70
N GLY A 180 29.17 -28.86 26.73
CA GLY A 180 28.81 -29.18 25.36
C GLY A 180 29.70 -30.26 24.75
N VAL A 181 29.11 -31.03 23.85
CA VAL A 181 29.79 -32.00 23.00
C VAL A 181 30.48 -31.26 21.86
N HIS A 182 31.66 -31.71 21.44
CA HIS A 182 32.43 -31.09 20.37
C HIS A 182 32.56 -32.05 19.17
N ILE A 183 32.04 -31.65 18.01
CA ILE A 183 32.20 -32.37 16.76
C ILE A 183 33.37 -31.75 16.00
N LYS A 184 34.46 -32.50 15.85
CA LYS A 184 35.70 -32.01 15.23
C LYS A 184 36.42 -33.16 14.49
N PRO A 185 36.25 -33.28 13.16
CA PRO A 185 36.76 -34.40 12.38
C PRO A 185 38.26 -34.67 12.58
N GLY A 186 38.60 -35.92 12.90
CA GLY A 186 39.96 -36.39 13.14
C GLY A 186 40.55 -35.99 14.49
N TYR A 187 39.74 -35.43 15.41
CA TYR A 187 40.21 -35.00 16.73
C TYR A 187 39.86 -36.00 17.83
N ALA A 188 38.79 -36.79 17.68
CA ALA A 188 38.35 -37.72 18.71
C ALA A 188 39.46 -38.74 19.05
N GLU A 189 40.06 -39.36 18.03
CA GLU A 189 41.20 -40.29 18.21
C GLU A 189 42.36 -39.63 18.97
N HIS A 190 42.76 -38.41 18.56
CA HIS A 190 43.86 -37.68 19.21
C HIS A 190 43.56 -37.35 20.69
N PHE A 191 42.30 -37.04 21.03
CA PHE A 191 41.88 -36.77 22.41
C PHE A 191 41.90 -38.03 23.26
N TYR A 192 41.20 -39.10 22.85
CA TYR A 192 41.05 -40.33 23.64
C TYR A 192 42.36 -41.13 23.77
N ASN A 193 43.27 -41.06 22.77
CA ASN A 193 44.60 -41.68 22.86
C ASN A 193 45.58 -40.93 23.78
N ASN A 194 45.25 -39.72 24.26
CA ASN A 194 46.14 -38.90 25.11
C ASN A 194 45.53 -38.54 26.49
N PRO A 195 45.02 -39.50 27.28
CA PRO A 195 44.25 -39.22 28.50
C PRO A 195 45.05 -38.50 29.60
N ALA A 196 46.38 -38.64 29.61
CA ALA A 196 47.24 -37.94 30.55
C ALA A 196 47.32 -36.42 30.27
N ARG A 197 47.22 -36.00 29.01
CA ARG A 197 47.30 -34.59 28.58
C ARG A 197 46.01 -33.82 28.87
N PHE A 198 44.87 -34.50 28.74
CA PHE A 198 43.54 -33.91 28.92
C PHE A 198 42.90 -34.25 30.28
N LYS A 199 43.72 -34.70 31.24
CA LYS A 199 43.29 -35.07 32.60
C LYS A 199 42.64 -33.87 33.30
N GLY A 200 41.32 -33.87 33.37
CA GLY A 200 40.50 -32.75 33.87
C GLY A 200 39.32 -32.42 32.97
N ARG A 201 39.36 -32.82 31.69
CA ARG A 201 38.28 -32.62 30.69
C ARG A 201 37.37 -33.83 30.53
N ALA A 202 37.13 -34.58 31.60
CA ALA A 202 36.28 -35.79 31.56
C ALA A 202 34.80 -35.52 31.22
N ASN A 203 34.36 -34.26 31.27
CA ASN A 203 33.00 -33.84 30.93
C ASN A 203 32.88 -33.24 29.52
N ILE A 204 33.97 -33.22 28.74
CA ILE A 204 34.01 -32.73 27.36
C ILE A 204 34.19 -33.93 26.46
N LEU A 205 33.18 -34.21 25.65
CA LEU A 205 33.16 -35.33 24.69
C LEU A 205 33.52 -34.82 23.29
N TYR A 206 34.26 -35.62 22.56
CA TYR A 206 34.60 -35.38 21.15
C TYR A 206 34.06 -36.50 20.26
N TYR A 207 33.48 -36.10 19.12
CA TYR A 207 33.07 -36.99 18.02
C TYR A 207 33.66 -36.46 16.70
N ASP A 208 33.81 -37.35 15.72
CA ASP A 208 34.31 -36.97 14.40
C ASP A 208 33.18 -36.61 13.42
N THR A 209 31.96 -37.13 13.62
CA THR A 209 30.75 -36.84 12.82
C THR A 209 29.61 -36.23 13.67
N ILE A 210 28.62 -35.63 13.01
CA ILE A 210 27.37 -35.14 13.60
C ILE A 210 26.45 -36.32 13.92
N GLU A 211 26.39 -37.34 13.05
CA GLU A 211 25.59 -38.55 13.24
C GLU A 211 25.96 -39.29 14.54
N ASP A 212 27.26 -39.52 14.79
CA ASP A 212 27.75 -40.16 16.02
C ASP A 212 27.37 -39.34 17.27
N ALA A 213 27.45 -38.01 17.19
CA ALA A 213 27.13 -37.12 18.29
C ALA A 213 25.63 -37.11 18.61
N LEU A 214 24.76 -37.21 17.60
CA LEU A 214 23.31 -37.37 17.79
C LEU A 214 22.95 -38.76 18.35
N GLY A 215 23.67 -39.81 17.96
CA GLY A 215 23.55 -41.13 18.59
C GLY A 215 24.02 -41.14 20.06
N GLY A 216 25.03 -40.36 20.40
CA GLY A 216 25.60 -40.21 21.75
C GLY A 216 24.72 -39.48 22.78
N VAL A 217 23.60 -38.88 22.35
CA VAL A 217 22.69 -38.06 23.18
C VAL A 217 22.12 -38.79 24.41
N GLN A 218 22.21 -40.13 24.47
CA GLN A 218 21.72 -40.94 25.60
C GLN A 218 22.67 -40.96 26.83
N GLU A 219 23.85 -40.35 26.78
CA GLU A 219 24.76 -40.29 27.92
C GLU A 219 24.27 -39.36 29.04
N GLY A 220 24.19 -39.88 30.28
CA GLY A 220 23.58 -39.20 31.43
C GLY A 220 24.25 -37.91 31.97
N HIS A 221 25.22 -37.36 31.24
CA HIS A 221 25.86 -36.07 31.52
C HIS A 221 25.66 -35.02 30.40
N PHE A 222 24.95 -35.37 29.32
CA PHE A 222 24.72 -34.51 28.17
C PHE A 222 23.63 -33.47 28.46
N ASP A 223 24.00 -32.18 28.46
CA ASP A 223 23.07 -31.05 28.70
C ASP A 223 22.40 -30.54 27.40
N GLY A 224 22.44 -31.31 26.30
CA GLY A 224 21.78 -30.96 25.04
C GLY A 224 22.58 -30.09 24.06
N LEU A 225 23.78 -29.62 24.45
CA LEU A 225 24.58 -28.65 23.69
C LEU A 225 25.66 -29.32 22.83
N ILE A 226 25.75 -28.92 21.56
CA ILE A 226 26.67 -29.47 20.56
C ILE A 226 27.39 -28.32 19.82
N PHE A 227 28.72 -28.38 19.76
CA PHE A 227 29.58 -27.48 18.99
C PHE A 227 30.05 -28.17 17.71
N VAL A 228 29.66 -27.61 16.54
CA VAL A 228 30.13 -28.06 15.23
C VAL A 228 31.33 -27.20 14.83
N HIS A 229 32.54 -27.77 14.85
CA HIS A 229 33.76 -27.00 14.60
C HIS A 229 33.96 -26.57 13.14
N ALA A 230 34.97 -25.73 12.88
CA ALA A 230 35.34 -25.33 11.53
C ALA A 230 35.66 -26.57 10.65
N GLY A 231 34.90 -26.74 9.57
CA GLY A 231 34.92 -27.93 8.72
C GLY A 231 33.85 -27.89 7.63
N VAL A 232 33.96 -28.84 6.70
CA VAL A 232 32.90 -29.18 5.75
C VAL A 232 32.43 -30.59 6.10
N TYR A 233 31.15 -30.72 6.41
CA TYR A 233 30.47 -31.95 6.80
C TYR A 233 29.56 -32.33 5.63
N SER A 234 29.79 -33.49 5.01
CA SER A 234 29.19 -33.85 3.71
C SER A 234 28.50 -35.21 3.79
N ASP A 235 27.26 -35.27 3.29
CA ASP A 235 26.45 -36.49 3.15
C ASP A 235 26.14 -37.25 4.47
N GLU A 236 26.12 -36.54 5.61
CA GLU A 236 25.71 -37.08 6.91
C GLU A 236 24.19 -37.09 7.10
N TRP A 237 23.69 -38.02 7.94
CA TRP A 237 22.27 -38.24 8.18
C TRP A 237 21.77 -37.48 9.43
N ILE A 238 21.35 -36.23 9.24
CA ILE A 238 21.02 -35.32 10.35
C ILE A 238 19.51 -35.30 10.62
N TYR A 239 19.05 -36.33 11.33
CA TYR A 239 17.68 -36.44 11.84
C TYR A 239 17.60 -35.91 13.27
N VAL A 240 16.79 -34.87 13.47
CA VAL A 240 16.58 -34.25 14.79
C VAL A 240 15.22 -34.69 15.34
N GLU A 241 15.26 -35.54 16.37
CA GLU A 241 14.10 -36.07 17.11
C GLU A 241 14.07 -35.59 18.59
N THR A 242 15.01 -34.72 18.98
CA THR A 242 15.23 -34.32 20.38
C THR A 242 15.52 -32.81 20.50
N PRO A 243 15.32 -32.19 21.67
CA PRO A 243 15.53 -30.75 21.94
C PRO A 243 17.02 -30.36 22.05
N VAL A 244 17.86 -30.79 21.09
CA VAL A 244 19.31 -30.47 21.07
C VAL A 244 19.60 -29.09 20.51
N ALA A 245 20.67 -28.47 20.99
CA ALA A 245 21.18 -27.19 20.52
C ALA A 245 22.53 -27.37 19.81
N MET A 246 22.52 -27.28 18.48
CA MET A 246 23.72 -27.33 17.63
C MET A 246 24.17 -25.91 17.23
N ILE A 247 25.42 -25.57 17.52
CA ILE A 247 26.01 -24.27 17.17
C ILE A 247 27.36 -24.41 16.48
N GLY A 248 27.56 -23.64 15.41
CA GLY A 248 28.86 -23.54 14.76
C GLY A 248 29.92 -22.94 15.71
N ALA A 249 31.14 -23.47 15.67
CA ALA A 249 32.29 -23.07 16.47
C ALA A 249 33.51 -22.82 15.57
N ALA A 250 33.87 -21.55 15.35
CA ALA A 250 34.98 -21.17 14.47
C ALA A 250 35.46 -19.72 14.71
N PRO A 251 36.68 -19.35 14.31
CA PRO A 251 37.20 -18.00 14.50
C PRO A 251 36.67 -17.03 13.43
N GLY A 252 36.20 -15.85 13.84
CA GLY A 252 35.64 -14.83 12.95
C GLY A 252 34.18 -15.09 12.57
N LYS A 253 33.85 -14.99 11.28
CA LYS A 253 32.49 -15.23 10.76
C LYS A 253 32.23 -16.73 10.66
N VAL A 254 31.62 -17.28 11.71
CA VAL A 254 31.45 -18.73 11.93
C VAL A 254 30.82 -19.45 10.74
N ALA A 255 29.71 -18.91 10.20
CA ALA A 255 28.99 -19.52 9.09
C ALA A 255 29.82 -19.68 7.81
N ASP A 256 30.90 -18.91 7.61
CA ASP A 256 31.78 -19.06 6.43
C ASP A 256 32.76 -20.23 6.57
N LYS A 257 32.83 -20.87 7.74
CA LYS A 257 33.80 -21.91 8.11
C LYS A 257 33.18 -23.21 8.62
N VAL A 258 31.94 -23.17 9.08
CA VAL A 258 31.15 -24.34 9.46
C VAL A 258 30.12 -24.56 8.37
N ILE A 259 30.36 -25.53 7.50
CA ILE A 259 29.54 -25.83 6.34
C ILE A 259 29.03 -27.26 6.46
N ILE A 260 27.71 -27.42 6.44
CA ILE A 260 27.05 -28.72 6.38
C ILE A 260 26.36 -28.81 5.02
N GLU A 261 26.64 -29.88 4.27
CA GLU A 261 26.06 -30.09 2.95
C GLU A 261 25.69 -31.56 2.69
N ASN A 262 24.70 -31.79 1.82
CA ASN A 262 24.27 -33.12 1.41
C ASN A 262 23.92 -33.10 -0.09
N THR A 263 24.28 -34.15 -0.83
CA THR A 263 24.03 -34.27 -2.28
C THR A 263 22.94 -35.29 -2.64
N ARG A 264 22.34 -35.97 -1.66
CA ARG A 264 21.46 -37.13 -1.87
C ARG A 264 20.09 -36.96 -1.22
N ASP A 265 20.08 -36.53 0.03
CA ASP A 265 18.90 -36.40 0.89
C ASP A 265 18.82 -35.01 1.54
N SER A 266 17.74 -34.74 2.26
CA SER A 266 17.54 -33.47 2.98
C SER A 266 18.66 -33.24 4.01
N THR A 267 19.28 -32.05 4.04
CA THR A 267 20.48 -31.79 4.86
C THR A 267 20.20 -31.82 6.36
N PHE A 268 19.01 -31.36 6.76
CA PHE A 268 18.47 -31.49 8.12
C PHE A 268 17.00 -31.87 8.02
N VAL A 269 16.58 -32.85 8.80
CA VAL A 269 15.17 -33.24 8.94
C VAL A 269 14.76 -33.13 10.41
N PHE A 270 13.85 -32.22 10.70
CA PHE A 270 13.23 -32.03 12.02
C PHE A 270 11.93 -32.83 12.10
N MET A 271 11.87 -33.73 13.07
CA MET A 271 10.74 -34.64 13.29
C MET A 271 10.10 -34.41 14.66
N GLU A 272 8.98 -35.06 14.94
CA GLU A 272 8.27 -34.99 16.22
C GLU A 272 9.24 -35.28 17.39
N GLY A 273 9.22 -34.44 18.43
CA GLY A 273 10.20 -34.46 19.52
C GLY A 273 11.36 -33.46 19.38
N SER A 274 11.56 -32.86 18.19
CA SER A 274 12.47 -31.71 18.00
C SER A 274 11.86 -30.34 18.33
N ASP A 275 10.75 -30.33 19.07
CA ASP A 275 10.32 -29.16 19.83
C ASP A 275 11.50 -28.62 20.63
N ASP A 276 11.65 -27.30 20.69
CA ASP A 276 12.78 -26.67 21.39
C ASP A 276 14.18 -27.05 20.86
N ALA A 277 14.34 -27.74 19.73
CA ALA A 277 15.66 -27.88 19.10
C ALA A 277 16.19 -26.51 18.63
N TYR A 278 17.52 -26.33 18.61
CA TYR A 278 18.17 -25.09 18.14
C TYR A 278 19.31 -25.41 17.17
N VAL A 279 19.36 -24.70 16.03
CA VAL A 279 20.46 -24.78 15.07
C VAL A 279 20.91 -23.37 14.69
N GLY A 280 22.20 -23.06 14.82
CA GLY A 280 22.66 -21.71 14.49
C GLY A 280 24.14 -21.51 14.18
N PHE A 281 24.45 -20.33 13.64
CA PHE A 281 25.80 -19.87 13.30
C PHE A 281 26.57 -20.72 12.26
N MET A 282 25.89 -21.38 11.33
CA MET A 282 26.48 -22.27 10.33
C MET A 282 25.93 -22.00 8.91
N THR A 283 26.64 -22.48 7.88
CA THR A 283 26.08 -22.59 6.53
C THR A 283 25.53 -23.99 6.33
N ILE A 284 24.29 -24.10 5.87
CA ILE A 284 23.61 -25.35 5.53
C ILE A 284 23.34 -25.31 4.02
N LYS A 285 23.65 -26.40 3.31
CA LYS A 285 23.41 -26.50 1.85
C LYS A 285 22.81 -27.83 1.43
N PHE A 286 21.92 -27.78 0.43
CA PHE A 286 21.55 -28.96 -0.35
C PHE A 286 22.01 -28.81 -1.80
N ASN A 287 22.92 -29.69 -2.23
CA ASN A 287 23.62 -29.59 -3.51
C ASN A 287 23.50 -30.93 -4.28
N PRO A 288 22.33 -31.28 -4.84
CA PRO A 288 22.12 -32.60 -5.44
C PRO A 288 23.06 -32.89 -6.62
N ASP A 289 23.66 -34.07 -6.62
CA ASP A 289 24.55 -34.55 -7.69
C ASP A 289 23.78 -34.83 -8.99
N ASP A 290 22.64 -35.51 -8.88
CA ASP A 290 21.74 -35.74 -10.02
C ASP A 290 20.70 -34.62 -10.14
N ARG A 291 20.84 -33.82 -11.20
CA ARG A 291 19.92 -32.72 -11.54
C ARG A 291 18.80 -33.15 -12.48
N SER A 292 18.66 -34.45 -12.77
CA SER A 292 17.75 -34.99 -13.79
C SER A 292 16.29 -35.16 -13.35
N GLY A 293 15.96 -34.90 -12.07
CA GLY A 293 14.58 -34.86 -11.58
C GLY A 293 13.92 -36.23 -11.35
N ASN A 294 14.69 -37.32 -11.31
CA ASN A 294 14.17 -38.68 -11.10
C ASN A 294 13.92 -39.05 -9.61
N HIS A 295 14.00 -38.10 -8.68
CA HIS A 295 13.71 -38.36 -7.27
C HIS A 295 12.19 -38.47 -7.03
N HIS A 296 11.75 -39.60 -6.48
CA HIS A 296 10.34 -39.83 -6.13
C HIS A 296 9.87 -39.03 -4.91
N ASN A 297 10.80 -38.60 -4.05
CA ASN A 297 10.56 -37.80 -2.85
C ASN A 297 11.11 -36.39 -3.03
N ALA A 298 10.56 -35.43 -2.29
CA ALA A 298 11.10 -34.09 -2.20
C ALA A 298 12.25 -34.04 -1.18
N HIS A 299 13.33 -33.33 -1.51
CA HIS A 299 14.50 -33.18 -0.64
C HIS A 299 14.86 -31.71 -0.46
N HIS A 300 15.18 -31.30 0.76
CA HIS A 300 15.25 -29.91 1.19
C HIS A 300 16.53 -29.61 1.96
N CYS A 301 16.99 -28.35 1.96
CA CYS A 301 18.14 -27.99 2.80
C CYS A 301 17.75 -27.96 4.30
N LEU A 302 16.55 -27.50 4.62
CA LEU A 302 15.91 -27.69 5.92
C LEU A 302 14.49 -28.24 5.71
N GLU A 303 14.21 -29.42 6.27
CA GLU A 303 12.88 -30.04 6.26
C GLU A 303 12.30 -30.03 7.68
N ILE A 304 11.15 -29.40 7.85
CA ILE A 304 10.47 -29.22 9.13
C ILE A 304 9.07 -29.83 8.99
N THR A 305 8.84 -30.93 9.71
CA THR A 305 7.66 -31.80 9.54
C THR A 305 6.58 -31.53 10.60
N VAL A 306 5.59 -32.42 10.70
CA VAL A 306 4.48 -32.31 11.67
C VAL A 306 4.96 -32.21 13.13
N ASN A 307 4.20 -31.51 13.97
CA ASN A 307 4.43 -31.43 15.42
C ASN A 307 5.89 -31.13 15.83
N CYS A 308 6.56 -30.18 15.16
CA CYS A 308 7.87 -29.72 15.60
C CYS A 308 8.03 -28.19 15.48
N CYS A 309 8.69 -27.61 16.48
CA CYS A 309 8.91 -26.16 16.55
C CYS A 309 10.38 -25.80 16.85
N PRO A 310 11.32 -26.13 15.94
CA PRO A 310 12.74 -25.82 16.11
C PRO A 310 13.05 -24.32 15.93
N VAL A 311 14.16 -23.87 16.51
CA VAL A 311 14.69 -22.51 16.38
C VAL A 311 15.92 -22.52 15.46
N ILE A 312 15.89 -21.78 14.36
CA ILE A 312 17.03 -21.64 13.44
C ILE A 312 17.47 -20.17 13.45
N ASP A 313 18.74 -19.93 13.77
CA ASP A 313 19.26 -18.60 14.13
C ASP A 313 20.62 -18.29 13.49
N ARG A 314 20.74 -17.17 12.77
CA ARG A 314 22.01 -16.69 12.17
C ARG A 314 22.69 -17.70 11.25
N SER A 315 21.91 -18.55 10.58
CA SER A 315 22.41 -19.52 9.60
C SER A 315 22.29 -19.01 8.17
N ILE A 316 23.21 -19.43 7.31
CA ILE A 316 23.12 -19.22 5.85
C ILE A 316 22.58 -20.50 5.23
N ILE A 317 21.50 -20.41 4.48
CA ILE A 317 20.78 -21.57 3.92
C ILE A 317 20.78 -21.41 2.40
N ARG A 318 21.29 -22.42 1.68
CA ARG A 318 21.36 -22.43 0.21
C ARG A 318 20.91 -23.76 -0.38
N SER A 319 20.36 -23.75 -1.58
CA SER A 319 19.98 -24.98 -2.28
C SER A 319 20.20 -24.86 -3.78
N THR A 320 21.06 -25.68 -4.37
CA THR A 320 21.19 -25.77 -5.84
C THR A 320 20.24 -26.79 -6.46
N CYS A 321 19.23 -27.24 -5.70
CA CYS A 321 18.13 -28.04 -6.22
C CYS A 321 17.40 -27.23 -7.31
N THR A 322 17.27 -27.78 -8.51
CA THR A 322 16.68 -27.08 -9.66
C THR A 322 15.16 -27.24 -9.67
N ALA A 323 14.43 -26.34 -10.32
CA ALA A 323 12.96 -26.39 -10.43
C ALA A 323 12.38 -27.70 -11.05
N GLY A 324 13.18 -28.53 -11.72
CA GLY A 324 12.78 -29.85 -12.20
C GLY A 324 12.89 -30.97 -11.15
N THR A 325 13.44 -30.67 -9.98
CA THR A 325 13.59 -31.56 -8.82
C THR A 325 12.80 -30.97 -7.65
N VAL A 326 12.07 -31.81 -6.90
CA VAL A 326 11.18 -31.29 -5.85
C VAL A 326 12.02 -30.94 -4.61
N GLY A 327 12.18 -29.65 -4.31
CA GLY A 327 13.02 -29.22 -3.18
C GLY A 327 13.22 -27.71 -3.04
N SER A 328 12.50 -27.08 -2.10
CA SER A 328 12.82 -25.73 -1.61
C SER A 328 14.04 -25.73 -0.68
N ALA A 329 14.62 -24.56 -0.41
CA ALA A 329 15.70 -24.45 0.56
C ALA A 329 15.22 -24.67 2.01
N VAL A 330 14.10 -24.05 2.40
CA VAL A 330 13.39 -24.38 3.64
C VAL A 330 12.00 -24.90 3.27
N CYS A 331 11.61 -26.03 3.86
CA CYS A 331 10.26 -26.59 3.78
C CYS A 331 9.69 -26.74 5.18
N VAL A 332 8.49 -26.21 5.39
CA VAL A 332 7.74 -26.33 6.64
C VAL A 332 6.36 -26.84 6.30
N SER A 333 6.06 -28.07 6.72
CA SER A 333 4.87 -28.79 6.26
C SER A 333 4.15 -29.52 7.38
N GLY A 334 2.82 -29.51 7.31
CA GLY A 334 1.98 -30.30 8.19
C GLY A 334 1.47 -29.56 9.44
N HIS A 335 0.47 -30.16 10.08
CA HIS A 335 -0.11 -29.63 11.30
C HIS A 335 0.91 -29.66 12.45
N GLY A 336 0.85 -28.64 13.31
CA GLY A 336 1.76 -28.52 14.46
C GLY A 336 3.16 -28.00 14.14
N ALA A 337 3.58 -27.97 12.87
CA ALA A 337 4.86 -27.39 12.45
C ALA A 337 4.89 -25.87 12.77
N CYS A 338 5.73 -25.44 13.72
CA CYS A 338 5.75 -24.05 14.20
C CYS A 338 7.16 -23.47 14.46
N PRO A 339 8.10 -23.56 13.50
CA PRO A 339 9.49 -23.17 13.72
C PRO A 339 9.68 -21.66 13.94
N SER A 340 10.83 -21.29 14.49
CA SER A 340 11.29 -19.90 14.66
C SER A 340 12.57 -19.67 13.85
N LEU A 341 12.46 -19.03 12.68
CA LEU A 341 13.60 -18.67 11.83
C LEU A 341 13.93 -17.18 12.05
N LYS A 342 15.15 -16.88 12.49
CA LYS A 342 15.56 -15.50 12.79
C LYS A 342 16.99 -15.17 12.38
N TYR A 343 17.20 -13.97 11.84
CA TYR A 343 18.50 -13.49 11.36
C TYR A 343 19.19 -14.43 10.34
N CYS A 344 18.45 -15.30 9.66
CA CYS A 344 18.98 -16.22 8.67
C CYS A 344 19.07 -15.56 7.30
N ASN A 345 19.95 -16.09 6.45
CA ASN A 345 20.08 -15.68 5.05
C ASN A 345 19.74 -16.87 4.14
N ILE A 346 18.56 -16.82 3.50
CA ILE A 346 18.06 -17.83 2.57
C ILE A 346 18.28 -17.30 1.14
N SER A 347 19.48 -17.55 0.60
CA SER A 347 19.90 -16.92 -0.65
C SER A 347 20.44 -17.88 -1.71
N ASP A 348 20.43 -17.40 -2.95
CA ASP A 348 21.10 -18.04 -4.08
C ASP A 348 20.56 -19.46 -4.37
N CYS A 349 19.26 -19.68 -4.16
CA CYS A 349 18.62 -20.99 -4.36
C CYS A 349 18.05 -21.14 -5.77
N GLU A 350 18.21 -22.32 -6.39
CA GLU A 350 17.69 -22.62 -7.75
C GLU A 350 16.22 -23.14 -7.75
N ASN A 351 15.54 -23.00 -6.60
CA ASN A 351 14.12 -23.29 -6.37
C ASN A 351 13.54 -22.20 -5.42
N VAL A 352 12.43 -22.48 -4.73
CA VAL A 352 11.81 -21.61 -3.72
C VAL A 352 12.72 -21.46 -2.50
N GLY A 353 12.82 -20.24 -1.96
CA GLY A 353 13.56 -19.97 -0.73
C GLY A 353 12.88 -20.61 0.49
N LEU A 354 11.73 -20.08 0.90
CA LEU A 354 10.95 -20.54 2.04
C LEU A 354 9.57 -21.05 1.59
N TYR A 355 9.31 -22.34 1.79
CA TYR A 355 8.05 -22.98 1.42
C TYR A 355 7.29 -23.44 2.66
N ILE A 356 6.05 -22.99 2.81
CA ILE A 356 5.21 -23.23 3.99
C ILE A 356 3.85 -23.76 3.52
N THR A 357 3.49 -24.96 3.95
CA THR A 357 2.36 -25.72 3.38
C THR A 357 1.61 -26.56 4.41
N ASP A 358 0.43 -27.03 4.05
CA ASP A 358 -0.35 -28.07 4.75
C ASP A 358 -0.61 -27.73 6.23
N HIS A 359 -1.20 -26.56 6.45
CA HIS A 359 -1.55 -25.98 7.75
C HIS A 359 -0.38 -25.61 8.66
N ALA A 360 0.86 -25.68 8.17
CA ALA A 360 2.05 -25.23 8.90
C ALA A 360 1.96 -23.74 9.30
N GLN A 361 2.64 -23.41 10.40
CA GLN A 361 2.73 -22.06 10.96
C GLN A 361 4.21 -21.68 11.14
N GLY A 362 4.53 -20.98 12.22
CA GLY A 362 5.89 -20.54 12.56
C GLY A 362 6.06 -19.03 12.53
N THR A 363 7.20 -18.59 13.04
CA THR A 363 7.65 -17.20 13.09
C THR A 363 8.92 -17.04 12.29
N TYR A 364 8.94 -16.06 11.40
CA TYR A 364 10.05 -15.79 10.50
C TYR A 364 10.36 -14.30 10.66
N GLU A 365 11.43 -13.96 11.40
CA GLU A 365 11.73 -12.57 11.77
C GLU A 365 13.16 -12.13 11.40
N ASP A 366 13.30 -10.92 10.86
CA ASP A 366 14.60 -10.30 10.55
C ASP A 366 15.52 -11.13 9.61
N ASN A 367 14.94 -11.92 8.70
CA ASN A 367 15.68 -12.74 7.73
C ASN A 367 15.89 -12.03 6.39
N GLU A 368 17.00 -12.37 5.73
CA GLU A 368 17.34 -12.02 4.35
C GLU A 368 16.90 -13.17 3.42
N ILE A 369 16.13 -12.87 2.37
CA ILE A 369 15.64 -13.86 1.40
C ILE A 369 15.89 -13.30 -0.01
N SER A 370 16.90 -13.80 -0.72
CA SER A 370 17.37 -13.14 -1.94
C SER A 370 17.93 -14.04 -3.04
N ASN A 371 17.95 -13.54 -4.28
CA ASN A 371 18.51 -14.20 -5.47
C ASN A 371 17.93 -15.59 -5.81
N ASN A 372 16.77 -15.96 -5.25
CA ASN A 372 16.14 -17.25 -5.47
C ASN A 372 15.51 -17.33 -6.87
N ALA A 373 15.54 -18.52 -7.49
CA ALA A 373 15.16 -18.71 -8.90
C ALA A 373 13.64 -18.81 -9.11
N LEU A 374 12.93 -19.41 -8.14
CA LEU A 374 11.49 -19.27 -7.99
C LEU A 374 11.22 -18.24 -6.87
N ALA A 375 10.01 -18.22 -6.32
CA ALA A 375 9.64 -17.19 -5.36
C ALA A 375 10.48 -17.20 -4.07
N GLY A 376 10.58 -16.02 -3.44
CA GLY A 376 11.24 -15.89 -2.14
C GLY A 376 10.50 -16.68 -1.05
N ILE A 377 9.17 -16.50 -0.97
CA ILE A 377 8.29 -17.21 -0.02
C ILE A 377 7.07 -17.79 -0.74
N TRP A 378 6.75 -19.06 -0.50
CA TRP A 378 5.47 -19.69 -0.83
C TRP A 378 4.67 -20.00 0.44
N VAL A 379 3.39 -19.66 0.44
CA VAL A 379 2.43 -20.04 1.49
C VAL A 379 1.20 -20.67 0.83
N LYS A 380 0.94 -21.96 1.12
CA LYS A 380 -0.20 -22.67 0.51
C LYS A 380 -0.91 -23.65 1.43
N ASN A 381 -1.98 -24.29 0.94
CA ASN A 381 -2.69 -25.38 1.63
C ASN A 381 -3.03 -25.02 3.08
N HIS A 382 -3.74 -23.91 3.28
CA HIS A 382 -4.14 -23.37 4.59
C HIS A 382 -2.99 -23.02 5.57
N ALA A 383 -1.72 -23.03 5.15
CA ALA A 383 -0.61 -22.55 5.98
C ALA A 383 -0.81 -21.08 6.41
N ASN A 384 -0.39 -20.77 7.64
CA ASN A 384 -0.62 -19.47 8.27
C ASN A 384 0.61 -18.98 9.06
N PRO A 385 1.71 -18.60 8.38
CA PRO A 385 2.94 -18.14 9.01
C PRO A 385 2.87 -16.68 9.49
N ILE A 386 3.74 -16.33 10.43
CA ILE A 386 3.93 -14.96 10.90
C ILE A 386 5.31 -14.48 10.44
N ILE A 387 5.34 -13.49 9.55
CA ILE A 387 6.51 -13.07 8.80
C ILE A 387 6.75 -11.57 9.08
N ARG A 388 7.78 -11.24 9.88
CA ARG A 388 8.05 -9.86 10.31
C ARG A 388 9.43 -9.35 9.93
N ARG A 389 9.52 -8.09 9.48
CA ARG A 389 10.80 -7.37 9.28
C ARG A 389 11.79 -8.11 8.35
N ASN A 390 11.29 -9.00 7.49
CA ASN A 390 12.13 -9.73 6.53
C ASN A 390 12.37 -8.88 5.28
N HIS A 391 13.51 -9.11 4.65
CA HIS A 391 13.92 -8.43 3.43
C HIS A 391 13.95 -9.43 2.28
N ILE A 392 13.07 -9.24 1.28
CA ILE A 392 12.74 -10.24 0.25
C ILE A 392 12.99 -9.64 -1.13
N HIS A 393 14.12 -9.97 -1.77
CA HIS A 393 14.59 -9.18 -2.91
C HIS A 393 15.43 -9.88 -3.98
N HIS A 394 15.49 -9.25 -5.15
CA HIS A 394 16.28 -9.71 -6.30
C HIS A 394 15.98 -11.17 -6.75
N GLY A 395 14.80 -11.70 -6.40
CA GLY A 395 14.34 -13.01 -6.88
C GLY A 395 14.06 -12.98 -8.38
N ARG A 396 14.31 -14.11 -9.06
CA ARG A 396 14.07 -14.28 -10.50
C ARG A 396 12.59 -14.54 -10.84
N ASP A 397 11.71 -14.49 -9.83
CA ASP A 397 10.27 -14.76 -9.87
C ASP A 397 9.51 -13.75 -8.97
N VAL A 398 8.36 -14.12 -8.39
CA VAL A 398 7.59 -13.36 -7.38
C VAL A 398 8.34 -13.24 -6.05
N GLY A 399 8.17 -12.13 -5.31
CA GLY A 399 8.72 -12.00 -3.95
C GLY A 399 8.05 -12.95 -2.94
N VAL A 400 6.73 -12.78 -2.75
CA VAL A 400 5.88 -13.63 -1.91
C VAL A 400 4.68 -14.12 -2.71
N PHE A 401 4.42 -15.43 -2.72
CA PHE A 401 3.27 -16.02 -3.40
C PHE A 401 2.39 -16.80 -2.42
N THR A 402 1.11 -16.45 -2.36
CA THR A 402 0.11 -17.07 -1.48
C THR A 402 -1.01 -17.68 -2.32
N PHE A 403 -1.27 -18.97 -2.17
CA PHE A 403 -2.21 -19.71 -3.03
C PHE A 403 -2.86 -20.90 -2.31
N ASP A 404 -3.82 -21.59 -2.95
CA ASP A 404 -4.55 -22.75 -2.39
C ASP A 404 -5.02 -22.54 -0.94
N HIS A 405 -5.82 -21.49 -0.71
CA HIS A 405 -6.29 -21.06 0.63
C HIS A 405 -5.17 -20.69 1.63
N GLY A 406 -3.95 -20.43 1.16
CA GLY A 406 -2.85 -19.91 1.98
C GLY A 406 -3.22 -18.61 2.69
N MET A 407 -2.77 -18.48 3.93
CA MET A 407 -3.02 -17.34 4.81
C MET A 407 -1.70 -16.60 5.07
N GLY A 408 -1.42 -16.24 6.32
CA GLY A 408 -0.18 -15.59 6.74
C GLY A 408 -0.35 -14.12 7.11
N TYR A 409 0.47 -13.69 8.08
CA TYR A 409 0.53 -12.32 8.56
C TYR A 409 1.93 -11.75 8.28
N PHE A 410 1.99 -10.76 7.39
CA PHE A 410 3.21 -10.10 6.95
C PHE A 410 3.26 -8.68 7.55
N GLU A 411 4.32 -8.36 8.28
CA GLU A 411 4.44 -7.07 8.99
C GLU A 411 5.82 -6.43 8.81
N SER A 412 5.84 -5.18 8.36
CA SER A 412 7.07 -4.38 8.24
C SER A 412 8.15 -5.02 7.35
N CYS A 413 7.76 -5.87 6.40
CA CYS A 413 8.67 -6.50 5.45
C CYS A 413 9.04 -5.54 4.31
N ASN A 414 10.25 -5.68 3.77
CA ASN A 414 10.72 -4.94 2.62
C ASN A 414 10.84 -5.88 1.41
N ILE A 415 10.02 -5.67 0.37
CA ILE A 415 9.87 -6.57 -0.77
C ILE A 415 10.22 -5.82 -2.06
N HIS A 416 11.34 -6.12 -2.71
CA HIS A 416 11.78 -5.31 -3.85
C HIS A 416 12.66 -5.98 -4.91
N ARG A 417 12.68 -5.39 -6.11
CA ARG A 417 13.57 -5.80 -7.23
C ARG A 417 13.40 -7.25 -7.69
N ASN A 418 12.26 -7.86 -7.35
CA ASN A 418 11.86 -9.17 -7.84
C ASN A 418 11.42 -9.07 -9.32
N ARG A 419 11.59 -10.15 -10.08
CA ARG A 419 11.33 -10.17 -11.53
C ARG A 419 9.84 -10.18 -11.89
N ILE A 420 9.00 -10.77 -11.04
CA ILE A 420 7.55 -10.71 -11.21
C ILE A 420 6.97 -9.83 -10.11
N ALA A 421 5.87 -10.21 -9.47
CA ALA A 421 5.18 -9.36 -8.52
C ALA A 421 5.98 -9.26 -7.21
N GLY A 422 5.83 -8.16 -6.49
CA GLY A 422 6.28 -8.13 -5.09
C GLY A 422 5.50 -9.15 -4.25
N PHE A 423 4.18 -9.12 -4.37
CA PHE A 423 3.26 -10.00 -3.66
C PHE A 423 2.19 -10.55 -4.61
N GLU A 424 2.01 -11.86 -4.67
CA GLU A 424 0.95 -12.51 -5.45
C GLU A 424 -0.02 -13.31 -4.56
N VAL A 425 -1.31 -13.23 -4.86
CA VAL A 425 -2.40 -13.91 -4.15
C VAL A 425 -3.35 -14.57 -5.15
N LYS A 426 -3.56 -15.88 -5.03
CA LYS A 426 -4.53 -16.60 -5.88
C LYS A 426 -5.27 -17.73 -5.20
N ALA A 427 -6.21 -18.36 -5.91
CA ALA A 427 -6.90 -19.59 -5.49
C ALA A 427 -7.44 -19.52 -4.04
N TYR A 428 -8.27 -18.50 -3.78
CA TYR A 428 -8.90 -18.21 -2.49
C TYR A 428 -7.95 -17.90 -1.30
N ALA A 429 -6.64 -17.75 -1.53
CA ALA A 429 -5.71 -17.29 -0.50
C ALA A 429 -6.10 -15.89 0.03
N ASN A 430 -5.81 -15.65 1.32
CA ASN A 430 -6.25 -14.46 2.04
C ASN A 430 -5.22 -13.99 3.10
N PRO A 431 -4.00 -13.61 2.68
CA PRO A 431 -2.97 -13.09 3.58
C PRO A 431 -3.33 -11.71 4.15
N THR A 432 -2.72 -11.36 5.27
CA THR A 432 -2.80 -10.01 5.86
C THR A 432 -1.42 -9.37 5.80
N VAL A 433 -1.30 -8.23 5.11
CA VAL A 433 -0.03 -7.55 4.79
C VAL A 433 -0.10 -6.11 5.31
N VAL A 434 0.74 -5.80 6.29
CA VAL A 434 0.61 -4.59 7.12
C VAL A 434 1.94 -3.84 7.23
N ARG A 435 1.96 -2.53 6.94
CA ARG A 435 3.15 -1.66 7.07
C ARG A 435 4.38 -2.14 6.28
N CYS A 436 4.20 -2.96 5.24
CA CYS A 436 5.27 -3.41 4.37
C CYS A 436 5.62 -2.35 3.31
N GLU A 437 6.82 -2.43 2.76
CA GLU A 437 7.22 -1.68 1.55
C GLU A 437 7.34 -2.65 0.37
N ILE A 438 6.67 -2.35 -0.75
CA ILE A 438 6.61 -3.21 -1.94
C ILE A 438 6.99 -2.38 -3.17
N HIS A 439 8.24 -2.47 -3.60
CA HIS A 439 8.80 -1.47 -4.52
C HIS A 439 9.80 -1.98 -5.55
N HIS A 440 10.03 -1.20 -6.61
CA HIS A 440 11.06 -1.48 -7.62
C HIS A 440 10.95 -2.87 -8.28
N GLY A 441 9.78 -3.51 -8.28
CA GLY A 441 9.53 -4.77 -8.96
C GLY A 441 9.46 -4.60 -10.49
N GLN A 442 9.85 -5.63 -11.23
CA GLN A 442 9.84 -5.58 -12.70
C GLN A 442 8.43 -5.76 -13.32
N THR A 443 7.44 -6.22 -12.55
CA THR A 443 6.01 -6.19 -12.93
C THR A 443 5.19 -5.36 -11.92
N GLY A 444 4.05 -5.87 -11.43
CA GLY A 444 3.18 -5.17 -10.49
C GLY A 444 3.66 -5.27 -9.05
N GLY A 445 3.25 -4.33 -8.19
CA GLY A 445 3.55 -4.41 -6.76
C GLY A 445 2.84 -5.58 -6.08
N ILE A 446 1.50 -5.54 -6.11
CA ILE A 446 0.60 -6.58 -5.63
C ILE A 446 -0.22 -7.12 -6.80
N TYR A 447 -0.36 -8.44 -6.91
CA TYR A 447 -1.19 -9.10 -7.92
C TYR A 447 -2.18 -10.09 -7.29
N VAL A 448 -3.48 -9.84 -7.43
CA VAL A 448 -4.55 -10.67 -6.87
C VAL A 448 -5.42 -11.22 -8.01
N HIS A 449 -5.44 -12.55 -8.16
CA HIS A 449 -6.17 -13.24 -9.24
C HIS A 449 -6.78 -14.58 -8.80
N GLU A 450 -7.46 -15.29 -9.70
CA GLU A 450 -8.19 -16.55 -9.44
C GLU A 450 -8.98 -16.57 -8.10
N LYS A 451 -9.88 -15.60 -7.90
CA LYS A 451 -10.67 -15.43 -6.66
C LYS A 451 -9.83 -15.25 -5.40
N GLY A 452 -8.60 -14.78 -5.54
CA GLY A 452 -7.75 -14.35 -4.43
C GLY A 452 -8.40 -13.22 -3.63
N ARG A 453 -8.02 -13.13 -2.36
CA ARG A 453 -8.43 -12.07 -1.45
C ARG A 453 -7.19 -11.35 -0.94
N GLY A 454 -7.06 -11.18 0.36
CA GLY A 454 -5.96 -10.49 1.00
C GLY A 454 -6.34 -9.13 1.55
N GLN A 455 -5.69 -8.75 2.65
CA GLN A 455 -5.84 -7.46 3.31
C GLN A 455 -4.51 -6.73 3.26
N PHE A 456 -4.43 -5.68 2.46
CA PHE A 456 -3.25 -4.84 2.29
C PHE A 456 -3.51 -3.51 3.00
N ILE A 457 -2.93 -3.36 4.18
CA ILE A 457 -3.21 -2.29 5.14
C ILE A 457 -1.96 -1.46 5.43
N ASP A 458 -2.05 -0.13 5.30
CA ASP A 458 -1.00 0.83 5.69
C ASP A 458 0.39 0.58 5.03
N ASN A 459 0.44 0.00 3.83
CA ASN A 459 1.69 -0.31 3.10
C ASN A 459 2.14 0.85 2.20
N LYS A 460 3.42 0.87 1.82
CA LYS A 460 3.96 1.72 0.75
C LYS A 460 4.21 0.89 -0.50
N ILE A 461 3.63 1.28 -1.63
CA ILE A 461 3.72 0.53 -2.89
C ILE A 461 4.20 1.50 -3.98
N TYR A 462 5.45 1.37 -4.44
CA TYR A 462 6.05 2.44 -5.26
C TYR A 462 7.12 2.01 -6.27
N SER A 463 7.29 2.80 -7.33
CA SER A 463 8.34 2.62 -8.34
C SER A 463 8.37 1.21 -8.97
N ASN A 464 7.21 0.55 -9.04
CA ASN A 464 7.04 -0.72 -9.75
C ASN A 464 6.84 -0.44 -11.25
N ASN A 465 7.33 -1.36 -12.10
CA ASN A 465 7.31 -1.18 -13.56
C ASN A 465 5.90 -1.30 -14.16
N PHE A 466 5.01 -2.08 -13.55
CA PHE A 466 3.59 -2.08 -13.87
C PHE A 466 2.79 -1.45 -12.72
N ALA A 467 1.49 -1.72 -12.60
CA ALA A 467 0.66 -1.03 -11.62
C ALA A 467 1.07 -1.37 -10.18
N GLY A 468 0.77 -0.45 -9.25
CA GLY A 468 0.97 -0.71 -7.82
C GLY A 468 0.17 -1.93 -7.34
N VAL A 469 -1.11 -2.01 -7.73
CA VAL A 469 -2.00 -3.13 -7.43
C VAL A 469 -2.75 -3.58 -8.68
N TRP A 470 -2.74 -4.89 -8.94
CA TRP A 470 -3.55 -5.58 -9.95
C TRP A 470 -4.59 -6.48 -9.30
N VAL A 471 -5.85 -6.36 -9.75
CA VAL A 471 -6.97 -7.20 -9.28
C VAL A 471 -7.73 -7.75 -10.48
N THR A 472 -7.83 -9.08 -10.58
CA THR A 472 -8.50 -9.73 -11.72
C THR A 472 -9.13 -11.08 -11.37
N SER A 473 -9.77 -11.72 -12.35
CA SER A 473 -10.34 -13.07 -12.25
C SER A 473 -11.23 -13.26 -11.01
N GLN A 474 -12.24 -12.39 -10.86
CA GLN A 474 -13.22 -12.41 -9.77
C GLN A 474 -12.63 -12.25 -8.34
N SER A 475 -11.42 -11.68 -8.22
CA SER A 475 -10.78 -11.44 -6.93
C SER A 475 -11.38 -10.26 -6.16
N ASP A 476 -11.28 -10.32 -4.83
CA ASP A 476 -11.96 -9.40 -3.91
C ASP A 476 -11.06 -9.00 -2.71
N PRO A 477 -9.95 -8.27 -2.95
CA PRO A 477 -9.03 -7.84 -1.90
C PRO A 477 -9.49 -6.57 -1.18
N THR A 478 -8.95 -6.35 0.02
CA THR A 478 -9.08 -5.05 0.74
C THR A 478 -7.76 -4.29 0.64
N ILE A 479 -7.78 -3.13 -0.01
CA ILE A 479 -6.66 -2.19 -0.15
C ILE A 479 -7.00 -0.95 0.69
N ARG A 480 -6.45 -0.85 1.91
CA ARG A 480 -6.83 0.19 2.87
C ARG A 480 -5.64 0.96 3.45
N GLY A 481 -5.69 2.30 3.45
CA GLY A 481 -4.68 3.13 4.13
C GLY A 481 -3.28 3.15 3.49
N ASN A 482 -3.11 2.60 2.28
CA ASN A 482 -1.81 2.47 1.62
C ASN A 482 -1.41 3.77 0.90
N THR A 483 -0.11 3.98 0.71
CA THR A 483 0.45 5.01 -0.17
C THR A 483 0.95 4.36 -1.47
N ILE A 484 0.37 4.71 -2.62
CA ILE A 484 0.62 4.05 -3.92
C ILE A 484 1.12 5.06 -4.95
N PHE A 485 2.43 5.08 -5.22
CA PHE A 485 3.03 6.23 -5.92
C PHE A 485 4.20 5.95 -6.85
N ASN A 486 4.42 6.88 -7.80
CA ASN A 486 5.54 6.87 -8.75
C ASN A 486 5.71 5.54 -9.52
N GLY A 487 4.62 4.82 -9.79
CA GLY A 487 4.61 3.63 -10.64
C GLY A 487 4.60 3.98 -12.13
N ASN A 488 5.19 3.11 -12.94
CA ASN A 488 5.28 3.30 -14.41
C ASN A 488 3.98 2.94 -15.16
N GLN A 489 2.94 2.48 -14.45
CA GLN A 489 1.57 2.35 -14.96
C GLN A 489 0.56 3.02 -14.00
N GLY A 490 -0.60 2.42 -13.76
CA GLY A 490 -1.62 2.97 -12.87
C GLY A 490 -1.35 2.67 -11.39
N GLY A 491 -2.03 3.35 -10.48
CA GLY A 491 -1.93 3.05 -9.05
C GLY A 491 -2.59 1.71 -8.72
N VAL A 492 -3.90 1.63 -8.94
CA VAL A 492 -4.71 0.41 -8.78
C VAL A 492 -5.43 0.10 -10.09
N TYR A 493 -5.32 -1.12 -10.60
CA TYR A 493 -5.92 -1.51 -11.87
C TYR A 493 -6.70 -2.83 -11.73
N ILE A 494 -7.99 -2.76 -12.06
CA ILE A 494 -9.02 -3.75 -11.76
C ILE A 494 -9.70 -4.16 -13.07
N PHE A 495 -9.62 -5.45 -13.41
CA PHE A 495 -10.15 -6.00 -14.67
C PHE A 495 -10.74 -7.42 -14.45
N GLY A 496 -11.28 -8.06 -15.49
CA GLY A 496 -11.71 -9.47 -15.44
C GLY A 496 -12.71 -9.79 -14.31
N ASP A 497 -13.83 -9.07 -14.26
CA ASP A 497 -14.85 -9.18 -13.19
C ASP A 497 -14.30 -8.93 -11.76
N GLY A 498 -13.19 -8.21 -11.64
CA GLY A 498 -12.55 -7.87 -10.37
C GLY A 498 -13.42 -7.01 -9.45
N ARG A 499 -13.21 -7.17 -8.15
CA ARG A 499 -13.93 -6.48 -7.08
C ARG A 499 -12.92 -5.87 -6.10
N GLY A 500 -13.23 -5.86 -4.80
CA GLY A 500 -12.40 -5.31 -3.75
C GLY A 500 -12.89 -3.97 -3.20
N LEU A 501 -12.38 -3.67 -2.01
CA LEU A 501 -12.54 -2.40 -1.31
C LEU A 501 -11.23 -1.61 -1.40
N ILE A 502 -11.29 -0.42 -1.99
CA ILE A 502 -10.17 0.51 -2.10
C ILE A 502 -10.54 1.71 -1.23
N GLU A 503 -9.98 1.76 -0.02
CA GLU A 503 -10.40 2.68 1.04
C GLU A 503 -9.25 3.50 1.65
N SER A 504 -9.44 4.82 1.78
CA SER A 504 -8.51 5.70 2.52
C SER A 504 -7.05 5.63 2.06
N ASN A 505 -6.80 5.29 0.80
CA ASN A 505 -5.46 5.25 0.22
C ASN A 505 -5.05 6.62 -0.33
N ASP A 506 -3.75 6.84 -0.43
CA ASP A 506 -3.13 8.03 -1.01
C ASP A 506 -2.39 7.64 -2.29
N ILE A 507 -2.87 8.08 -3.46
CA ILE A 507 -2.47 7.56 -4.77
C ILE A 507 -2.00 8.71 -5.66
N TYR A 508 -0.69 8.80 -5.94
CA TYR A 508 -0.12 9.95 -6.65
C TYR A 508 1.11 9.69 -7.53
N GLY A 509 1.43 10.60 -8.45
CA GLY A 509 2.66 10.56 -9.25
C GLY A 509 2.77 9.40 -10.25
N ASN A 510 1.74 8.57 -10.38
CA ASN A 510 1.70 7.41 -11.28
C ASN A 510 1.59 7.86 -12.76
N ALA A 511 2.19 7.08 -13.67
CA ALA A 511 2.27 7.42 -15.09
C ALA A 511 0.96 7.24 -15.85
N LEU A 512 0.14 6.25 -15.47
CA LEU A 512 -1.23 6.06 -15.97
C LEU A 512 -2.25 6.45 -14.89
N ALA A 513 -3.52 6.06 -15.06
CA ALA A 513 -4.58 6.48 -14.16
C ALA A 513 -4.36 6.02 -12.71
N GLY A 514 -4.70 6.88 -11.75
CA GLY A 514 -4.57 6.56 -10.32
C GLY A 514 -5.37 5.29 -9.96
N ILE A 515 -6.61 5.21 -10.43
CA ILE A 515 -7.43 3.98 -10.42
C ILE A 515 -7.97 3.71 -11.82
N GLN A 516 -7.86 2.46 -12.30
CA GLN A 516 -8.42 2.00 -13.57
C GLN A 516 -9.37 0.81 -13.33
N ILE A 517 -10.59 0.88 -13.87
CA ILE A 517 -11.65 -0.12 -13.70
C ILE A 517 -12.17 -0.52 -15.08
N ARG A 518 -12.08 -1.81 -15.44
CA ARG A 518 -12.52 -2.30 -16.76
C ARG A 518 -13.14 -3.69 -16.76
N SER A 519 -13.66 -4.10 -17.91
CA SER A 519 -14.09 -5.46 -18.20
C SER A 519 -15.07 -6.01 -17.16
N ASN A 520 -16.20 -5.32 -17.02
CA ASN A 520 -17.30 -5.57 -16.06
C ASN A 520 -16.92 -5.54 -14.55
N SER A 521 -15.70 -5.15 -14.18
CA SER A 521 -15.27 -5.03 -12.77
C SER A 521 -16.15 -4.07 -11.97
N CYS A 522 -16.40 -4.39 -10.70
CA CYS A 522 -17.33 -3.65 -9.83
C CYS A 522 -16.76 -3.51 -8.40
N PRO A 523 -15.76 -2.63 -8.20
CA PRO A 523 -15.17 -2.38 -6.89
C PRO A 523 -15.94 -1.32 -6.08
N ILE A 524 -15.58 -1.20 -4.80
CA ILE A 524 -15.96 -0.06 -3.94
C ILE A 524 -14.72 0.81 -3.74
N VAL A 525 -14.77 2.06 -4.19
CA VAL A 525 -13.68 3.04 -4.11
C VAL A 525 -14.13 4.20 -3.24
N ARG A 526 -13.60 4.33 -2.01
CA ARG A 526 -14.02 5.40 -1.09
C ARG A 526 -12.94 6.02 -0.22
N HIS A 527 -13.14 7.29 0.17
CA HIS A 527 -12.22 8.04 1.04
C HIS A 527 -10.77 8.17 0.52
N ASN A 528 -10.49 7.85 -0.74
CA ASN A 528 -9.13 7.91 -1.28
C ASN A 528 -8.77 9.33 -1.73
N LYS A 529 -7.48 9.64 -1.68
CA LYS A 529 -6.87 10.80 -2.34
C LYS A 529 -6.18 10.33 -3.61
N ILE A 530 -6.49 10.98 -4.74
CA ILE A 530 -5.98 10.58 -6.05
C ILE A 530 -5.50 11.83 -6.79
N HIS A 531 -4.19 12.06 -6.81
CA HIS A 531 -3.65 13.35 -7.23
C HIS A 531 -2.29 13.33 -7.92
N ASP A 532 -1.93 14.46 -8.54
CA ASP A 532 -0.62 14.68 -9.19
C ASP A 532 -0.20 13.57 -10.17
N GLY A 533 -1.16 12.85 -10.75
CA GLY A 533 -0.94 11.83 -11.77
C GLY A 533 -0.64 12.42 -13.15
N GLN A 534 0.10 11.66 -13.96
CA GLN A 534 0.41 12.04 -15.35
C GLN A 534 -0.76 11.75 -16.32
N HIS A 535 -1.76 10.98 -15.86
CA HIS A 535 -2.99 10.67 -16.58
C HIS A 535 -4.21 11.28 -15.86
N GLY A 536 -5.40 10.75 -16.11
CA GLY A 536 -6.62 11.06 -15.34
C GLY A 536 -6.67 10.35 -13.98
N GLY A 537 -7.45 10.88 -13.03
CA GLY A 537 -7.49 10.34 -11.66
C GLY A 537 -8.12 8.95 -11.59
N ILE A 538 -9.39 8.82 -12.01
CA ILE A 538 -10.10 7.54 -12.11
C ILE A 538 -10.53 7.32 -13.56
N TYR A 539 -10.24 6.14 -14.13
CA TYR A 539 -10.63 5.76 -15.48
C TYR A 539 -11.49 4.49 -15.49
N VAL A 540 -12.73 4.60 -15.95
CA VAL A 540 -13.71 3.51 -16.01
C VAL A 540 -14.05 3.23 -17.49
N HIS A 541 -13.67 2.07 -18.01
CA HIS A 541 -13.88 1.70 -19.41
C HIS A 541 -14.39 0.26 -19.57
N GLU A 542 -14.74 -0.16 -20.79
CA GLU A 542 -15.16 -1.53 -21.12
C GLU A 542 -16.21 -2.12 -20.16
N LYS A 543 -17.36 -1.44 -20.06
CA LYS A 543 -18.47 -1.84 -19.16
C LYS A 543 -18.09 -1.87 -17.67
N GLY A 544 -17.02 -1.19 -17.25
CA GLY A 544 -16.65 -1.04 -15.85
C GLY A 544 -17.78 -0.41 -15.02
N GLN A 545 -17.91 -0.85 -13.79
CA GLN A 545 -18.96 -0.48 -12.84
C GLN A 545 -18.32 -0.05 -11.51
N GLY A 546 -19.06 -0.16 -10.41
CA GLY A 546 -18.58 0.11 -9.06
C GLY A 546 -19.17 1.38 -8.44
N VAL A 547 -18.92 1.52 -7.14
CA VAL A 547 -19.31 2.69 -6.36
C VAL A 547 -18.05 3.49 -6.04
N ILE A 548 -18.03 4.75 -6.50
CA ILE A 548 -16.95 5.71 -6.28
C ILE A 548 -17.53 6.79 -5.37
N GLU A 549 -17.25 6.73 -4.06
CA GLU A 549 -17.85 7.64 -3.09
C GLU A 549 -16.87 8.34 -2.14
N GLU A 550 -17.10 9.62 -1.85
CA GLU A 550 -16.34 10.35 -0.81
C GLU A 550 -14.82 10.40 -1.05
N ASN A 551 -14.39 10.34 -2.32
CA ASN A 551 -12.98 10.49 -2.71
C ASN A 551 -12.62 11.95 -3.03
N GLU A 552 -11.34 12.28 -2.93
CA GLU A 552 -10.76 13.58 -3.26
C GLU A 552 -9.80 13.41 -4.46
N VAL A 553 -10.14 14.01 -5.61
CA VAL A 553 -9.45 13.79 -6.89
C VAL A 553 -9.00 15.14 -7.48
N TYR A 554 -7.69 15.38 -7.54
CA TYR A 554 -7.17 16.73 -7.86
C TYR A 554 -5.79 16.76 -8.53
N SER A 555 -5.42 17.88 -9.16
CA SER A 555 -4.10 18.11 -9.82
C SER A 555 -3.65 17.12 -10.89
N ASN A 556 -4.48 16.11 -11.22
CA ASN A 556 -4.23 15.15 -12.29
C ASN A 556 -4.13 15.84 -13.66
N THR A 557 -3.32 15.27 -14.54
CA THR A 557 -2.93 15.91 -15.80
C THR A 557 -3.98 15.75 -16.90
N LEU A 558 -4.77 14.67 -16.89
CA LEU A 558 -5.96 14.54 -17.73
C LEU A 558 -7.25 14.69 -16.89
N ALA A 559 -8.38 14.20 -17.38
CA ALA A 559 -9.67 14.34 -16.70
C ALA A 559 -9.66 13.74 -15.27
N GLY A 560 -10.34 14.39 -14.33
CA GLY A 560 -10.42 13.94 -12.94
C GLY A 560 -11.03 12.53 -12.84
N VAL A 561 -12.21 12.35 -13.43
CA VAL A 561 -12.80 11.03 -13.68
C VAL A 561 -13.23 10.91 -15.14
N TRP A 562 -12.87 9.82 -15.81
CA TRP A 562 -13.24 9.53 -17.20
C TRP A 562 -14.00 8.21 -17.27
N VAL A 563 -15.21 8.24 -17.83
CA VAL A 563 -16.13 7.12 -18.00
C VAL A 563 -16.38 6.90 -19.48
N THR A 564 -16.15 5.69 -19.99
CA THR A 564 -16.22 5.38 -21.43
C THR A 564 -16.67 3.97 -21.75
N THR A 565 -17.03 3.72 -23.00
CA THR A 565 -17.18 2.39 -23.61
C THR A 565 -18.16 1.51 -22.85
N GLY A 566 -19.39 2.01 -22.69
CA GLY A 566 -20.50 1.32 -22.03
C GLY A 566 -20.41 1.23 -20.49
N SER A 567 -19.47 1.93 -19.87
CA SER A 567 -19.30 1.91 -18.40
C SER A 567 -20.43 2.61 -17.65
N THR A 568 -20.76 2.11 -16.46
CA THR A 568 -21.93 2.51 -15.65
C THR A 568 -21.63 2.72 -14.15
N PRO A 569 -20.55 3.44 -13.77
CA PRO A 569 -20.23 3.68 -12.36
C PRO A 569 -21.25 4.58 -11.63
N VAL A 570 -21.28 4.49 -10.30
CA VAL A 570 -22.01 5.41 -9.42
C VAL A 570 -21.00 6.30 -8.68
N LEU A 571 -20.96 7.58 -9.04
CA LEU A 571 -20.09 8.60 -8.45
C LEU A 571 -20.91 9.46 -7.47
N ARG A 572 -20.60 9.41 -6.17
CA ARG A 572 -21.32 10.20 -5.17
C ARG A 572 -20.49 10.85 -4.07
N ARG A 573 -20.85 12.07 -3.65
CA ARG A 573 -20.18 12.79 -2.55
C ARG A 573 -18.66 12.97 -2.72
N ASN A 574 -18.14 12.88 -3.94
CA ASN A 574 -16.72 13.09 -4.24
C ASN A 574 -16.41 14.59 -4.38
N ARG A 575 -15.15 14.95 -4.14
CA ARG A 575 -14.57 16.27 -4.44
C ARG A 575 -13.61 16.12 -5.62
N ILE A 576 -13.95 16.68 -6.77
CA ILE A 576 -13.18 16.53 -8.00
C ILE A 576 -12.78 17.93 -8.45
N HIS A 577 -11.52 18.33 -8.26
CA HIS A 577 -11.14 19.73 -8.41
C HIS A 577 -9.72 19.98 -8.91
N SER A 578 -9.41 21.22 -9.29
CA SER A 578 -8.04 21.66 -9.59
C SER A 578 -7.34 20.80 -10.66
N GLY A 579 -8.10 20.20 -11.58
CA GLY A 579 -7.57 19.36 -12.66
C GLY A 579 -7.10 20.20 -13.86
N LYS A 580 -6.07 19.71 -14.57
CA LYS A 580 -5.53 20.39 -15.77
C LYS A 580 -6.40 20.17 -17.02
N GLN A 581 -7.42 19.33 -16.94
CA GLN A 581 -8.41 19.11 -18.00
C GLN A 581 -9.85 19.22 -17.46
N VAL A 582 -10.72 18.27 -17.81
CA VAL A 582 -12.15 18.20 -17.46
C VAL A 582 -12.31 17.58 -16.08
N GLY A 583 -13.31 18.01 -15.30
CA GLY A 583 -13.61 17.38 -14.01
C GLY A 583 -14.10 15.93 -14.15
N VAL A 584 -15.27 15.76 -14.78
CA VAL A 584 -15.85 14.44 -15.10
C VAL A 584 -16.19 14.35 -16.58
N TYR A 585 -15.74 13.30 -17.25
CA TYR A 585 -15.85 13.14 -18.70
C TYR A 585 -16.55 11.84 -19.09
N PHE A 586 -17.71 11.95 -19.72
CA PHE A 586 -18.46 10.83 -20.30
C PHE A 586 -18.26 10.80 -21.83
N TYR A 587 -17.68 9.70 -22.32
CA TYR A 587 -17.32 9.49 -23.72
C TYR A 587 -17.81 8.13 -24.22
N ASP A 588 -17.96 7.93 -25.54
CA ASP A 588 -18.25 6.65 -26.20
C ASP A 588 -19.26 5.78 -25.43
N ASN A 589 -20.53 6.21 -25.43
CA ASN A 589 -21.60 5.53 -24.70
C ASN A 589 -21.28 5.39 -23.18
N GLY A 590 -20.72 6.44 -22.59
CA GLY A 590 -20.49 6.56 -21.16
C GLY A 590 -21.80 6.84 -20.43
N HIS A 591 -22.07 6.03 -19.40
CA HIS A 591 -23.30 6.09 -18.61
C HIS A 591 -22.96 6.14 -17.11
N GLY A 592 -23.98 6.00 -16.26
CA GLY A 592 -23.83 5.97 -14.81
C GLY A 592 -24.53 7.13 -14.12
N VAL A 593 -24.23 7.30 -12.84
CA VAL A 593 -24.85 8.29 -11.96
C VAL A 593 -23.77 9.18 -11.38
N LEU A 594 -23.96 10.50 -11.48
CA LEU A 594 -23.14 11.52 -10.84
C LEU A 594 -24.07 12.27 -9.85
N GLU A 595 -24.04 11.90 -8.57
CA GLU A 595 -24.93 12.46 -7.53
C GLU A 595 -24.20 13.17 -6.38
N ASP A 596 -24.67 14.33 -5.94
CA ASP A 596 -24.19 14.97 -4.70
C ASP A 596 -22.66 15.26 -4.65
N ASN A 597 -22.00 15.49 -5.79
CA ASN A 597 -20.55 15.77 -5.87
C ASN A 597 -20.23 17.28 -5.94
N ASP A 598 -19.05 17.66 -5.45
CA ASP A 598 -18.47 19.00 -5.62
C ASP A 598 -17.40 18.95 -6.73
N ILE A 599 -17.61 19.68 -7.83
CA ILE A 599 -16.75 19.65 -9.02
C ILE A 599 -16.29 21.07 -9.38
N TYR A 600 -15.01 21.41 -9.19
CA TYR A 600 -14.62 22.82 -9.24
C TYR A 600 -13.17 23.15 -9.65
N ASN A 601 -12.94 24.39 -10.08
CA ASN A 601 -11.61 24.92 -10.43
C ASN A 601 -10.83 24.09 -11.47
N HIS A 602 -11.52 23.55 -12.48
CA HIS A 602 -10.90 22.83 -13.60
C HIS A 602 -10.47 23.80 -14.72
N MET A 603 -9.39 23.47 -15.43
CA MET A 603 -8.93 24.27 -16.57
C MET A 603 -9.87 24.17 -17.79
N TYR A 604 -10.68 23.12 -17.87
CA TYR A 604 -11.75 22.98 -18.87
C TYR A 604 -13.11 22.89 -18.15
N SER A 605 -14.12 22.31 -18.80
CA SER A 605 -15.46 22.18 -18.23
C SER A 605 -15.46 21.30 -16.97
N GLY A 606 -16.36 21.60 -16.03
CA GLY A 606 -16.59 20.75 -14.87
C GLY A 606 -17.07 19.35 -15.28
N VAL A 607 -18.02 19.27 -16.21
CA VAL A 607 -18.49 18.01 -16.79
C VAL A 607 -18.55 18.09 -18.32
N GLN A 608 -18.14 17.02 -19.01
CA GLN A 608 -18.35 16.84 -20.45
C GLN A 608 -19.13 15.57 -20.77
N ILE A 609 -20.04 15.65 -21.75
CA ILE A 609 -20.86 14.53 -22.22
C ILE A 609 -20.84 14.50 -23.75
N ARG A 610 -20.34 13.41 -24.37
CA ARG A 610 -20.34 13.28 -25.83
C ARG A 610 -20.46 11.86 -26.36
N THR A 611 -20.72 11.73 -27.66
CA THR A 611 -20.71 10.46 -28.41
C THR A 611 -21.67 9.43 -27.82
N GLY A 612 -22.98 9.73 -27.86
CA GLY A 612 -24.05 8.85 -27.36
C GLY A 612 -24.14 8.72 -25.84
N SER A 613 -23.18 9.28 -25.09
CA SER A 613 -23.15 9.22 -23.63
C SER A 613 -24.42 9.81 -23.00
N ASN A 614 -24.99 9.06 -22.06
CA ASN A 614 -26.22 9.42 -21.36
C ASN A 614 -26.09 9.12 -19.85
N PRO A 615 -25.37 9.97 -19.09
CA PRO A 615 -25.28 9.90 -17.64
C PRO A 615 -26.48 10.59 -16.96
N LYS A 616 -26.77 10.21 -15.72
CA LYS A 616 -27.70 10.94 -14.85
C LYS A 616 -26.93 11.81 -13.84
N ILE A 617 -26.95 13.12 -14.04
CA ILE A 617 -26.21 14.13 -13.27
C ILE A 617 -27.18 14.88 -12.37
N ARG A 618 -27.07 14.75 -11.05
CA ARG A 618 -28.02 15.37 -10.12
C ARG A 618 -27.48 15.83 -8.77
N ARG A 619 -28.01 16.96 -8.26
CA ARG A 619 -27.62 17.54 -6.95
C ARG A 619 -26.12 17.83 -6.79
N ASN A 620 -25.39 17.98 -7.90
CA ASN A 620 -23.97 18.34 -7.86
C ASN A 620 -23.82 19.86 -7.80
N LYS A 621 -22.67 20.31 -7.29
CA LYS A 621 -22.22 21.70 -7.37
C LYS A 621 -21.06 21.81 -8.36
N ILE A 622 -21.16 22.70 -9.34
CA ILE A 622 -20.20 22.80 -10.45
C ILE A 622 -19.77 24.27 -10.65
N TRP A 623 -18.54 24.62 -10.28
CA TRP A 623 -18.11 26.02 -10.27
C TRP A 623 -16.62 26.32 -10.53
N GLY A 624 -16.29 27.57 -10.85
CA GLY A 624 -14.91 28.04 -10.98
C GLY A 624 -14.13 27.45 -12.16
N GLY A 625 -14.79 26.74 -13.08
CA GLY A 625 -14.17 26.23 -14.30
C GLY A 625 -13.74 27.37 -15.23
N GLN A 626 -12.60 27.21 -15.90
CA GLN A 626 -12.13 28.19 -16.90
C GLN A 626 -12.84 28.05 -18.26
N ASN A 627 -13.69 27.03 -18.42
CA ASN A 627 -14.62 26.86 -19.55
C ASN A 627 -16.06 26.78 -18.98
N GLY A 628 -17.02 26.27 -19.76
CA GLY A 628 -18.41 26.15 -19.31
C GLY A 628 -18.62 25.06 -18.26
N GLY A 629 -19.60 25.21 -17.38
CA GLY A 629 -19.83 24.30 -16.24
C GLY A 629 -20.12 22.86 -16.68
N ILE A 630 -21.12 22.67 -17.54
CA ILE A 630 -21.41 21.41 -18.24
C ILE A 630 -21.39 21.65 -19.75
N LEU A 631 -20.63 20.84 -20.51
CA LEU A 631 -20.61 20.88 -21.97
C LEU A 631 -21.12 19.56 -22.56
N VAL A 632 -22.20 19.63 -23.33
CA VAL A 632 -22.84 18.51 -24.05
C VAL A 632 -22.64 18.70 -25.54
N TYR A 633 -21.95 17.77 -26.20
CA TYR A 633 -21.62 17.87 -27.63
C TYR A 633 -21.57 16.53 -28.35
N ASN A 634 -21.60 16.56 -29.68
CA ASN A 634 -21.54 15.38 -30.56
C ASN A 634 -22.53 14.28 -30.14
N SER A 635 -23.83 14.59 -30.22
CA SER A 635 -24.93 13.68 -29.85
C SER A 635 -24.89 13.19 -28.40
N GLY A 636 -24.55 14.07 -27.45
CA GLY A 636 -24.70 13.79 -26.01
C GLY A 636 -26.15 13.95 -25.53
N LEU A 637 -26.58 13.12 -24.56
CA LEU A 637 -28.00 12.99 -24.17
C LEU A 637 -28.30 13.21 -22.67
N GLY A 638 -27.29 13.40 -21.82
CA GLY A 638 -27.40 13.26 -20.37
C GLY A 638 -28.56 14.00 -19.68
N VAL A 639 -29.06 13.40 -18.61
CA VAL A 639 -30.16 13.92 -17.78
C VAL A 639 -29.59 14.71 -16.60
N ILE A 640 -29.76 16.04 -16.65
CA ILE A 640 -29.15 17.02 -15.73
C ILE A 640 -30.26 17.60 -14.84
N GLU A 641 -30.33 17.15 -13.58
CA GLU A 641 -31.44 17.47 -12.66
C GLU A 641 -31.00 18.05 -11.32
N ASP A 642 -31.67 19.08 -10.81
CA ASP A 642 -31.47 19.57 -9.43
C ASP A 642 -30.01 20.00 -9.09
N ASN A 643 -29.19 20.37 -10.08
CA ASN A 643 -27.79 20.79 -9.88
C ASN A 643 -27.67 22.30 -9.66
N GLU A 644 -26.57 22.72 -9.04
CA GLU A 644 -26.17 24.13 -8.88
C GLU A 644 -24.88 24.39 -9.64
N ILE A 645 -24.94 25.27 -10.65
CA ILE A 645 -23.86 25.53 -11.61
C ILE A 645 -23.56 27.02 -11.59
N PHE A 646 -22.37 27.43 -11.15
CA PHE A 646 -22.13 28.85 -10.87
C PHE A 646 -20.67 29.29 -11.04
N ASP A 647 -20.43 30.60 -11.10
CA ASP A 647 -19.09 31.24 -11.14
C ASP A 647 -18.11 30.62 -12.18
N ASN A 648 -18.63 30.08 -13.29
CA ASN A 648 -17.81 29.55 -14.39
C ASN A 648 -17.41 30.69 -15.35
N ALA A 649 -16.23 30.57 -15.97
CA ALA A 649 -15.68 31.61 -16.84
C ALA A 649 -16.37 31.68 -18.22
N MET A 650 -16.94 30.56 -18.68
CA MET A 650 -17.83 30.52 -19.84
C MET A 650 -19.22 29.98 -19.42
N ALA A 651 -20.08 29.70 -20.40
CA ALA A 651 -21.49 29.39 -20.17
C ALA A 651 -21.76 28.32 -19.11
N GLY A 652 -22.77 28.52 -18.27
CA GLY A 652 -23.14 27.57 -17.22
C GLY A 652 -23.40 26.16 -17.77
N VAL A 653 -24.27 26.06 -18.78
CA VAL A 653 -24.41 24.84 -19.60
C VAL A 653 -24.31 25.18 -21.08
N TRP A 654 -23.52 24.41 -21.82
CA TRP A 654 -23.32 24.57 -23.27
C TRP A 654 -23.75 23.29 -24.00
N ILE A 655 -24.63 23.44 -25.00
CA ILE A 655 -25.20 22.35 -25.80
C ILE A 655 -24.84 22.62 -27.28
N LYS A 656 -24.15 21.68 -27.95
CA LYS A 656 -23.80 21.81 -29.37
C LYS A 656 -23.82 20.49 -30.16
N THR A 657 -23.78 20.59 -31.48
CA THR A 657 -23.61 19.46 -32.43
C THR A 657 -24.62 18.33 -32.23
N ASP A 658 -25.88 18.59 -32.58
CA ASP A 658 -27.04 17.66 -32.50
C ASP A 658 -27.25 16.94 -31.14
N SER A 659 -26.66 17.47 -30.06
CA SER A 659 -26.90 16.98 -28.70
C SER A 659 -28.31 17.30 -28.21
N ASN A 660 -28.86 16.44 -27.36
CA ASN A 660 -30.23 16.52 -26.84
C ASN A 660 -30.31 16.09 -25.36
N PRO A 661 -29.75 16.89 -24.42
CA PRO A 661 -29.86 16.64 -22.98
C PRO A 661 -31.22 17.09 -22.41
N THR A 662 -31.59 16.52 -21.26
CA THR A 662 -32.73 16.98 -20.45
C THR A 662 -32.21 17.85 -19.30
N LEU A 663 -32.72 19.07 -19.12
CA LEU A 663 -32.30 19.99 -18.05
C LEU A 663 -33.50 20.34 -17.17
N ARG A 664 -33.51 19.86 -15.92
CA ARG A 664 -34.66 20.03 -15.01
C ARG A 664 -34.28 20.58 -13.63
N ARG A 665 -34.95 21.64 -13.16
CA ARG A 665 -34.78 22.21 -11.80
C ARG A 665 -33.33 22.59 -11.42
N ASN A 666 -32.49 22.93 -12.39
CA ASN A 666 -31.11 23.39 -12.11
C ASN A 666 -31.10 24.88 -11.74
N LYS A 667 -30.12 25.29 -10.94
CA LYS A 667 -29.78 26.69 -10.65
C LYS A 667 -28.51 27.06 -11.40
N ILE A 668 -28.56 28.07 -12.26
CA ILE A 668 -27.45 28.46 -13.14
C ILE A 668 -27.19 29.96 -12.99
N HIS A 669 -26.12 30.33 -12.28
CA HIS A 669 -25.91 31.72 -11.86
C HIS A 669 -24.47 32.20 -11.73
N GLY A 670 -24.24 33.52 -11.74
CA GLY A 670 -22.91 34.11 -11.51
C GLY A 670 -21.86 33.86 -12.59
N GLY A 671 -22.22 33.18 -13.70
CA GLY A 671 -21.29 32.93 -14.80
C GLY A 671 -20.85 34.21 -15.50
N ARG A 672 -19.61 34.25 -15.99
CA ARG A 672 -19.06 35.39 -16.78
C ARG A 672 -19.55 35.44 -18.22
N ASP A 673 -20.40 34.50 -18.61
CA ASP A 673 -20.94 34.29 -19.95
C ASP A 673 -22.45 34.02 -19.86
N GLY A 674 -23.06 33.41 -20.88
CA GLY A 674 -24.47 33.05 -20.87
C GLY A 674 -24.82 31.98 -19.83
N GLY A 675 -26.06 31.96 -19.33
CA GLY A 675 -26.50 30.91 -18.41
C GLY A 675 -26.55 29.55 -19.12
N ILE A 676 -27.34 29.47 -20.19
CA ILE A 676 -27.43 28.29 -21.07
C ILE A 676 -27.17 28.71 -22.51
N CYS A 677 -26.27 28.02 -23.20
CA CYS A 677 -25.82 28.32 -24.56
C CYS A 677 -26.12 27.14 -25.48
N ILE A 678 -26.89 27.34 -26.56
CA ILE A 678 -27.37 26.28 -27.46
C ILE A 678 -27.02 26.62 -28.91
N PHE A 679 -26.20 25.78 -29.55
CA PHE A 679 -25.58 26.04 -30.85
C PHE A 679 -25.59 24.81 -31.76
N ASN A 680 -25.30 25.04 -33.05
CA ASN A 680 -24.98 24.03 -34.08
C ASN A 680 -25.93 22.83 -34.08
N GLY A 681 -27.22 23.09 -34.35
CA GLY A 681 -28.24 22.04 -34.41
C GLY A 681 -28.58 21.40 -33.06
N GLY A 682 -28.12 21.98 -31.93
CA GLY A 682 -28.50 21.54 -30.59
C GLY A 682 -30.02 21.47 -30.45
N ARG A 683 -30.53 20.28 -30.12
CA ARG A 683 -31.96 20.01 -29.98
C ARG A 683 -32.29 19.88 -28.52
N VAL A 684 -33.48 20.32 -28.12
CA VAL A 684 -34.05 19.98 -26.81
C VAL A 684 -35.49 19.59 -27.12
N SER A 685 -35.64 18.31 -27.46
CA SER A 685 -36.74 17.74 -28.24
C SER A 685 -37.99 17.41 -27.43
N VAL A 686 -39.14 17.85 -27.94
CA VAL A 686 -40.53 17.80 -27.41
C VAL A 686 -41.00 16.45 -26.82
N ARG A 687 -40.26 15.34 -27.00
CA ARG A 687 -40.58 14.04 -26.37
C ARG A 687 -39.68 13.62 -25.22
N GLU A 688 -38.42 14.07 -25.14
CA GLU A 688 -37.44 13.58 -24.14
C GLU A 688 -36.44 14.65 -23.65
N GLY A 689 -36.09 15.65 -24.48
CA GLY A 689 -35.26 16.79 -24.07
C GLY A 689 -36.14 18.00 -23.75
N VAL A 690 -36.17 18.44 -22.50
CA VAL A 690 -36.88 19.67 -22.09
C VAL A 690 -35.98 20.48 -21.16
N LEU A 691 -35.96 21.80 -21.35
CA LEU A 691 -35.46 22.76 -20.36
C LEU A 691 -36.65 23.12 -19.46
N GLU A 692 -36.80 22.43 -18.33
CA GLU A 692 -37.96 22.57 -17.43
C GLU A 692 -37.60 23.07 -16.02
N GLU A 693 -38.35 24.04 -15.51
CA GLU A 693 -38.32 24.47 -14.09
C GLU A 693 -36.93 24.97 -13.62
N ASN A 694 -36.03 25.41 -14.52
CA ASN A 694 -34.70 25.89 -14.17
C ASN A 694 -34.72 27.36 -13.72
N ASP A 695 -33.84 27.70 -12.78
CA ASP A 695 -33.57 29.06 -12.29
C ASP A 695 -32.27 29.56 -12.92
N ILE A 696 -32.34 30.62 -13.72
CA ILE A 696 -31.19 31.15 -14.48
C ILE A 696 -31.05 32.64 -14.15
N PHE A 697 -30.00 33.04 -13.43
CA PHE A 697 -29.94 34.39 -12.89
C PHE A 697 -28.53 34.95 -12.68
N ARG A 698 -28.37 36.28 -12.68
CA ARG A 698 -27.08 36.97 -12.41
C ARG A 698 -25.90 36.53 -13.27
N ASN A 699 -26.17 35.97 -14.45
CA ASN A 699 -25.15 35.69 -15.44
C ASN A 699 -24.77 37.00 -16.16
N ALA A 700 -23.50 37.14 -16.55
CA ALA A 700 -22.97 38.37 -17.13
C ALA A 700 -23.53 38.67 -18.53
N GLN A 701 -23.95 37.62 -19.26
CA GLN A 701 -24.57 37.72 -20.57
C GLN A 701 -26.01 37.18 -20.56
N ALA A 702 -26.54 36.80 -21.72
CA ALA A 702 -27.91 36.32 -21.86
C ALA A 702 -28.19 35.12 -20.94
N GLY A 703 -29.34 35.12 -20.26
CA GLY A 703 -29.77 33.98 -19.44
C GLY A 703 -29.82 32.69 -20.26
N VAL A 704 -30.47 32.72 -21.42
CA VAL A 704 -30.40 31.65 -22.43
C VAL A 704 -30.08 32.23 -23.79
N LEU A 705 -29.02 31.73 -24.44
CA LEU A 705 -28.63 32.05 -25.81
C LEU A 705 -28.88 30.85 -26.73
N ILE A 706 -29.63 31.06 -27.80
CA ILE A 706 -30.03 30.03 -28.77
C ILE A 706 -29.61 30.47 -30.17
N SER A 707 -28.80 29.69 -30.87
CA SER A 707 -28.21 30.07 -32.15
C SER A 707 -28.05 28.87 -33.11
N THR A 708 -27.85 29.16 -34.39
CA THR A 708 -27.32 28.26 -35.41
C THR A 708 -28.19 27.00 -35.61
N ASN A 709 -29.40 27.21 -36.12
CA ASN A 709 -30.38 26.15 -36.41
C ASN A 709 -30.72 25.26 -35.19
N SER A 710 -30.64 25.80 -33.97
CA SER A 710 -31.06 25.10 -32.75
C SER A 710 -32.57 25.23 -32.53
N HIS A 711 -33.19 24.20 -31.94
CA HIS A 711 -34.65 24.08 -31.82
C HIS A 711 -35.11 23.59 -30.42
N PRO A 712 -34.83 24.32 -29.32
CA PRO A 712 -35.17 23.86 -27.97
C PRO A 712 -36.61 24.17 -27.54
N THR A 713 -37.12 23.37 -26.61
CA THR A 713 -38.33 23.67 -25.82
C THR A 713 -37.96 24.08 -24.39
N LEU A 714 -38.39 25.28 -23.98
CA LEU A 714 -38.22 25.82 -22.63
C LEU A 714 -39.60 25.91 -21.96
N ARG A 715 -39.76 25.26 -20.81
CA ARG A 715 -41.02 25.22 -20.04
C ARG A 715 -40.84 25.66 -18.58
N LYS A 716 -41.66 26.58 -18.09
CA LYS A 716 -41.70 27.05 -16.67
C LYS A 716 -40.35 27.52 -16.08
N ASN A 717 -39.39 27.94 -16.89
CA ASN A 717 -38.10 28.42 -16.37
C ASN A 717 -38.27 29.85 -15.80
N ARG A 718 -37.42 30.21 -14.83
CA ARG A 718 -37.33 31.58 -14.29
C ARG A 718 -35.98 32.18 -14.70
N ILE A 719 -36.01 33.30 -15.43
CA ILE A 719 -34.83 33.93 -16.01
C ILE A 719 -34.78 35.39 -15.58
N PHE A 720 -33.90 35.73 -14.62
CA PHE A 720 -34.00 36.98 -13.88
C PHE A 720 -32.68 37.51 -13.33
N ASP A 721 -32.66 38.78 -12.87
CA ASP A 721 -31.46 39.45 -12.34
C ASP A 721 -30.23 39.40 -13.28
N GLY A 722 -30.41 39.13 -14.58
CA GLY A 722 -29.31 38.99 -15.55
C GLY A 722 -28.67 40.33 -15.92
N PHE A 723 -27.36 40.35 -16.13
CA PHE A 723 -26.65 41.58 -16.51
C PHE A 723 -26.76 41.92 -18.01
N ALA A 724 -27.42 41.07 -18.81
CA ALA A 724 -27.77 41.35 -20.19
C ALA A 724 -29.26 41.08 -20.47
N ALA A 725 -29.58 40.32 -21.53
CA ALA A 725 -30.93 39.89 -21.90
C ALA A 725 -31.38 38.65 -21.10
N GLY A 726 -32.69 38.43 -21.01
CA GLY A 726 -33.21 37.17 -20.45
C GLY A 726 -32.98 35.98 -21.39
N ILE A 727 -33.63 35.99 -22.55
CA ILE A 727 -33.44 35.03 -23.65
C ILE A 727 -33.00 35.79 -24.90
N GLU A 728 -32.03 35.25 -25.63
CA GLU A 728 -31.58 35.74 -26.93
C GLU A 728 -31.61 34.60 -27.96
N ILE A 729 -32.27 34.81 -29.11
CA ILE A 729 -32.44 33.80 -30.16
C ILE A 729 -31.98 34.35 -31.51
N THR A 730 -30.98 33.71 -32.13
CA THR A 730 -30.33 34.23 -33.34
C THR A 730 -30.08 33.15 -34.40
N ASN A 731 -29.54 33.56 -35.56
CA ASN A 731 -28.91 32.67 -36.55
C ASN A 731 -29.80 31.48 -36.98
N HIS A 732 -31.02 31.76 -37.43
CA HIS A 732 -31.98 30.76 -37.95
C HIS A 732 -32.37 29.67 -36.93
N ALA A 733 -32.11 29.87 -35.64
CA ALA A 733 -32.71 29.06 -34.59
C ALA A 733 -34.23 29.30 -34.51
N THR A 734 -34.94 28.42 -33.81
CA THR A 734 -36.33 28.62 -33.37
C THR A 734 -36.44 28.16 -31.92
N ALA A 735 -37.50 28.53 -31.20
CA ALA A 735 -37.75 27.98 -29.87
C ALA A 735 -39.24 27.87 -29.57
N THR A 736 -39.60 26.91 -28.72
CA THR A 736 -40.92 26.85 -28.08
C THR A 736 -40.78 27.26 -26.63
N LEU A 737 -41.43 28.35 -26.25
CA LEU A 737 -41.43 28.90 -24.89
C LEU A 737 -42.84 28.71 -24.29
N GLU A 738 -42.95 27.91 -23.22
CA GLU A 738 -44.20 27.66 -22.48
C GLU A 738 -44.06 28.06 -20.99
N ASP A 739 -45.01 28.82 -20.43
CA ASP A 739 -45.10 29.14 -18.98
C ASP A 739 -43.85 29.81 -18.34
N ASN A 740 -42.88 30.31 -19.12
CA ASN A 740 -41.63 30.87 -18.58
C ASN A 740 -41.84 32.26 -17.96
N GLN A 741 -41.03 32.62 -16.96
CA GLN A 741 -41.04 33.91 -16.29
C GLN A 741 -39.71 34.63 -16.52
N ILE A 742 -39.74 35.81 -17.15
CA ILE A 742 -38.54 36.55 -17.57
C ILE A 742 -38.63 38.01 -17.13
N PHE A 743 -37.85 38.38 -16.11
CA PHE A 743 -38.03 39.65 -15.38
C PHE A 743 -36.73 40.18 -14.76
N ASN A 744 -36.65 41.49 -14.49
CA ASN A 744 -35.52 42.17 -13.86
C ASN A 744 -34.13 41.96 -14.51
N ASN A 745 -34.09 41.68 -15.81
CA ASN A 745 -32.83 41.67 -16.58
C ASN A 745 -32.43 43.09 -16.98
N LYS A 746 -31.13 43.37 -17.15
CA LYS A 746 -30.59 44.72 -17.42
C LYS A 746 -31.05 45.30 -18.77
N PHE A 747 -31.15 44.45 -19.79
CA PHE A 747 -31.70 44.84 -21.10
C PHE A 747 -33.16 44.39 -21.20
N GLY A 748 -33.56 43.76 -22.30
CA GLY A 748 -34.90 43.21 -22.48
C GLY A 748 -35.02 41.77 -21.97
N GLY A 749 -36.26 41.32 -21.80
CA GLY A 749 -36.53 39.94 -21.40
C GLY A 749 -36.31 38.92 -22.53
N LEU A 750 -36.75 39.23 -23.75
CA LEU A 750 -36.63 38.35 -24.91
C LEU A 750 -36.14 39.16 -26.12
N PHE A 751 -35.03 38.72 -26.72
CA PHE A 751 -34.49 39.25 -27.98
C PHE A 751 -34.49 38.16 -29.05
N VAL A 752 -34.92 38.53 -30.26
CA VAL A 752 -35.16 37.63 -31.38
C VAL A 752 -34.54 38.26 -32.62
N ALA A 753 -33.60 37.59 -33.28
CA ALA A 753 -33.07 38.05 -34.55
C ALA A 753 -34.05 37.73 -35.70
N THR A 754 -33.96 38.47 -36.78
CA THR A 754 -34.89 38.35 -37.90
C THR A 754 -34.83 37.01 -38.60
N GLY A 755 -35.98 36.57 -39.10
CA GLY A 755 -36.17 35.25 -39.69
C GLY A 755 -36.32 34.13 -38.65
N VAL A 756 -36.02 34.38 -37.37
CA VAL A 756 -36.37 33.47 -36.28
C VAL A 756 -37.89 33.48 -36.08
N GLN A 757 -38.45 32.31 -35.78
CA GLN A 757 -39.83 32.14 -35.33
C GLN A 757 -39.81 31.57 -33.92
N VAL A 758 -40.55 32.19 -33.00
CA VAL A 758 -40.67 31.77 -31.59
C VAL A 758 -42.11 31.43 -31.30
N ILE A 759 -42.36 30.23 -30.82
CA ILE A 759 -43.69 29.80 -30.39
C ILE A 759 -43.85 30.22 -28.93
N MET A 760 -44.75 31.16 -28.67
CA MET A 760 -45.03 31.72 -27.34
C MET A 760 -46.35 31.20 -26.79
N LYS A 761 -46.33 30.65 -25.57
CA LYS A 761 -47.52 30.18 -24.86
C LYS A 761 -47.40 30.50 -23.36
N ASP A 762 -48.32 31.29 -22.85
CA ASP A 762 -48.48 31.60 -21.41
C ASP A 762 -47.22 32.15 -20.67
N ASN A 763 -46.21 32.63 -21.41
CA ASN A 763 -45.00 33.23 -20.85
C ASN A 763 -45.27 34.62 -20.26
N LYS A 764 -44.60 34.95 -19.16
CA LYS A 764 -44.63 36.25 -18.48
C LYS A 764 -43.29 36.96 -18.67
N VAL A 765 -43.26 37.91 -19.61
CA VAL A 765 -42.08 38.76 -19.87
C VAL A 765 -42.43 40.18 -19.44
N GLY A 766 -41.68 40.75 -18.49
CA GLY A 766 -41.97 42.10 -17.99
C GLY A 766 -41.12 42.50 -16.79
N ASN A 767 -41.20 43.77 -16.38
CA ASN A 767 -40.37 44.35 -15.31
C ASN A 767 -38.86 44.18 -15.54
N ASN A 768 -38.40 44.23 -16.80
CA ASN A 768 -36.98 44.32 -17.11
C ASN A 768 -36.53 45.79 -17.01
N GLN A 769 -35.22 46.04 -17.04
CA GLN A 769 -34.71 47.40 -16.88
C GLN A 769 -34.70 48.18 -18.20
N ASP A 770 -34.87 47.51 -19.34
CA ASP A 770 -35.06 48.10 -20.68
C ASP A 770 -34.02 49.20 -20.99
N ALA A 771 -32.77 48.96 -20.58
CA ALA A 771 -31.71 49.96 -20.64
C ALA A 771 -31.36 50.38 -22.08
N ILE A 772 -31.70 49.56 -23.09
CA ILE A 772 -31.57 49.91 -24.51
C ILE A 772 -32.56 51.00 -24.88
N GLU A 773 -33.86 50.80 -24.63
CA GLU A 773 -34.92 51.78 -24.92
C GLU A 773 -34.66 53.11 -24.17
N LYS A 774 -34.19 53.03 -22.92
CA LYS A 774 -33.78 54.18 -22.10
C LYS A 774 -32.51 54.88 -22.60
N ALA A 775 -31.66 54.24 -23.39
CA ALA A 775 -30.48 54.85 -24.01
C ALA A 775 -30.78 55.44 -25.40
N VAL A 776 -31.57 54.73 -26.21
CA VAL A 776 -32.04 55.19 -27.53
C VAL A 776 -32.88 56.46 -27.37
N SER A 777 -33.84 56.49 -26.44
CA SER A 777 -34.63 57.69 -26.11
C SER A 777 -33.81 58.88 -25.58
N ARG A 778 -32.54 58.67 -25.21
CA ARG A 778 -31.59 59.72 -24.79
C ARG A 778 -30.56 60.09 -25.86
N GLY A 779 -30.59 59.45 -27.03
CA GLY A 779 -29.64 59.70 -28.12
C GLY A 779 -28.24 59.10 -27.91
N HIS A 780 -28.10 58.11 -27.02
CA HIS A 780 -26.82 57.44 -26.77
C HIS A 780 -26.66 56.18 -27.62
N CYS A 781 -25.56 56.11 -28.40
CA CYS A 781 -25.22 54.91 -29.14
C CYS A 781 -24.42 53.93 -28.25
N LEU A 782 -25.08 52.86 -27.78
CA LEU A 782 -24.46 51.84 -26.94
C LEU A 782 -23.62 50.86 -27.79
N TYR A 783 -22.32 50.77 -27.50
CA TYR A 783 -21.38 49.92 -28.26
C TYR A 783 -21.22 48.48 -27.72
N LYS A 784 -21.77 48.14 -26.54
CA LYS A 784 -21.60 46.81 -25.90
C LYS A 784 -22.91 46.38 -25.21
N ILE A 785 -23.64 45.44 -25.82
CA ILE A 785 -24.95 44.91 -25.34
C ILE A 785 -24.91 43.39 -25.09
N SER A 786 -23.99 42.67 -25.72
CA SER A 786 -23.52 41.33 -25.35
C SER A 786 -22.00 41.25 -25.61
N SER A 787 -21.36 40.10 -25.38
CA SER A 787 -19.88 39.97 -25.35
C SER A 787 -19.19 40.01 -26.73
N TYR A 788 -17.99 39.44 -26.85
CA TYR A 788 -17.03 39.66 -27.95
C TYR A 788 -17.49 39.24 -29.36
N THR A 789 -18.70 38.71 -29.52
CA THR A 789 -19.46 38.87 -30.77
C THR A 789 -20.54 39.94 -30.60
N SER A 790 -20.31 41.13 -31.16
CA SER A 790 -21.35 42.13 -31.46
C SER A 790 -22.56 41.47 -32.16
N TYR A 791 -23.80 41.98 -32.13
CA TYR A 791 -24.27 43.30 -32.55
C TYR A 791 -25.68 43.60 -31.97
N PRO A 792 -26.06 44.87 -31.70
CA PRO A 792 -27.44 45.27 -31.39
C PRO A 792 -28.23 45.74 -32.65
N MET A 793 -29.45 46.28 -32.47
CA MET A 793 -30.00 47.58 -33.02
C MET A 793 -31.52 47.60 -33.31
N HIS A 794 -32.07 48.80 -33.56
CA HIS A 794 -33.49 49.21 -33.50
C HIS A 794 -34.13 49.38 -34.91
N ASP A 795 -35.46 49.50 -34.97
CA ASP A 795 -36.35 49.49 -36.15
C ASP A 795 -35.95 50.29 -37.41
N PHE A 796 -36.30 49.75 -38.59
CA PHE A 796 -36.37 50.46 -39.86
C PHE A 796 -37.64 50.09 -40.67
N TYR A 797 -38.18 51.05 -41.42
CA TYR A 797 -39.38 50.84 -42.26
C TYR A 797 -39.02 50.35 -43.66
N ARG A 798 -39.61 49.22 -44.10
CA ARG A 798 -39.47 48.70 -45.47
C ARG A 798 -40.72 48.97 -46.31
N TRP A 799 -40.59 49.82 -47.33
CA TRP A 799 -41.67 50.06 -48.30
C TRP A 799 -41.91 48.86 -49.22
N ARG A 800 -43.18 48.62 -49.57
CA ARG A 800 -43.62 47.39 -50.28
C ARG A 800 -43.44 47.42 -51.80
N ILE A 801 -42.93 48.51 -52.38
CA ILE A 801 -42.84 48.73 -53.83
C ILE A 801 -41.40 49.08 -54.24
N CYS A 802 -40.53 48.07 -54.32
CA CYS A 802 -39.32 48.16 -55.13
C CYS A 802 -38.83 46.77 -55.54
N ASN A 803 -39.59 46.09 -56.40
CA ASN A 803 -39.20 44.82 -57.01
C ASN A 803 -38.73 45.05 -58.46
N SER A 804 -37.70 45.87 -58.64
CA SER A 804 -37.10 46.14 -59.95
C SER A 804 -35.60 46.38 -59.86
N THR A 805 -34.83 45.45 -60.43
CA THR A 805 -33.40 45.61 -60.71
C THR A 805 -33.18 46.60 -61.86
N ARG A 806 -32.56 47.74 -61.58
CA ARG A 806 -31.76 48.51 -62.56
C ARG A 806 -30.83 49.50 -61.86
N ALA A 807 -29.64 49.68 -62.44
CA ALA A 807 -28.61 50.55 -61.90
C ALA A 807 -28.71 51.97 -62.47
N GLY A 808 -28.44 52.96 -61.61
CA GLY A 808 -28.19 54.35 -61.96
C GLY A 808 -29.43 55.24 -62.13
N ASP A 809 -29.72 56.07 -61.12
CA ASP A 809 -29.60 57.53 -61.28
C ASP A 809 -29.59 58.26 -59.91
N ASN A 810 -29.05 59.48 -59.86
CA ASN A 810 -28.96 60.30 -58.64
C ASN A 810 -30.06 61.38 -58.60
N THR A 811 -30.99 61.32 -57.64
CA THR A 811 -31.54 62.47 -56.84
C THR A 811 -32.82 62.05 -56.06
N PRO A 812 -33.09 62.62 -54.87
CA PRO A 812 -34.29 62.31 -54.10
C PRO A 812 -35.45 63.28 -54.40
N THR A 813 -36.57 62.77 -54.93
CA THR A 813 -37.86 63.49 -54.95
C THR A 813 -38.67 63.15 -53.70
N ALA A 814 -39.11 64.18 -52.97
CA ALA A 814 -39.84 64.02 -51.73
C ALA A 814 -41.28 63.50 -51.94
N VAL A 815 -41.67 62.49 -51.16
CA VAL A 815 -43.05 61.98 -51.07
C VAL A 815 -43.56 62.20 -49.64
N ARG A 816 -44.84 62.56 -49.49
CA ARG A 816 -45.45 62.92 -48.20
C ARG A 816 -45.84 61.69 -47.37
N TRP A 817 -45.90 61.90 -46.06
CA TRP A 817 -46.27 60.91 -45.06
C TRP A 817 -47.75 60.54 -45.13
N GLY A 818 -48.06 59.24 -45.15
CA GLY A 818 -49.41 58.71 -45.06
C GLY A 818 -49.77 57.75 -46.20
N ASP A 819 -49.37 56.48 -46.06
CA ASP A 819 -50.13 55.27 -46.43
C ASP A 819 -49.34 54.02 -45.99
N ASP A 820 -50.04 53.00 -45.50
CA ASP A 820 -49.61 51.66 -45.04
C ASP A 820 -48.11 51.38 -44.77
N MET A 821 -47.69 51.58 -43.51
CA MET A 821 -46.40 51.06 -42.99
C MET A 821 -46.63 50.06 -41.84
N ASN A 822 -46.13 48.83 -42.00
CA ASN A 822 -45.95 47.89 -40.89
C ASN A 822 -44.60 48.16 -40.21
N ILE A 823 -44.60 48.10 -38.88
CA ILE A 823 -43.39 48.16 -38.06
C ILE A 823 -42.70 46.79 -38.14
N TYR A 824 -41.42 46.80 -38.49
CA TYR A 824 -40.54 45.64 -38.41
C TYR A 824 -39.41 45.99 -37.43
N THR A 825 -39.59 45.54 -36.18
CA THR A 825 -38.47 45.31 -35.28
C THR A 825 -37.56 44.25 -35.90
N ASP A 826 -36.30 44.23 -35.49
CA ASP A 826 -35.31 43.19 -35.83
C ASP A 826 -34.81 43.24 -37.30
N GLU A 827 -33.62 43.83 -37.54
CA GLU A 827 -32.56 43.30 -38.45
C GLU A 827 -31.17 43.80 -38.03
N ARG A 828 -30.13 42.99 -38.26
CA ARG A 828 -28.76 43.22 -37.77
C ARG A 828 -27.93 44.03 -38.78
N PHE A 829 -28.02 45.37 -38.85
CA PHE A 829 -26.96 46.21 -39.46
C PHE A 829 -26.99 47.73 -39.11
N PHE A 830 -25.80 48.25 -38.78
CA PHE A 830 -25.26 49.63 -38.82
C PHE A 830 -25.87 50.82 -38.04
N CYS A 831 -24.95 51.65 -37.53
CA CYS A 831 -25.18 52.95 -36.91
C CYS A 831 -25.18 54.07 -37.95
N ASP A 832 -26.26 54.85 -37.96
CA ASP A 832 -26.42 56.03 -38.83
C ASP A 832 -25.87 57.31 -38.17
N CYS A 833 -24.56 57.33 -37.89
CA CYS A 833 -23.88 58.55 -37.43
C CYS A 833 -23.60 59.54 -38.58
N GLY A 834 -24.40 59.53 -39.67
CA GLY A 834 -24.13 60.31 -40.89
C GLY A 834 -25.33 60.86 -41.68
N ALA A 835 -26.53 60.26 -41.65
CA ALA A 835 -27.66 60.64 -42.51
C ALA A 835 -28.74 61.53 -41.85
N GLY A 836 -28.45 62.12 -40.68
CA GLY A 836 -29.22 63.24 -40.12
C GLY A 836 -30.60 62.88 -39.55
N THR A 837 -30.80 61.62 -39.16
CA THR A 837 -32.08 61.06 -38.70
C THR A 837 -32.39 61.28 -37.20
N LEU A 838 -31.41 61.69 -36.39
CA LEU A 838 -31.56 61.91 -34.94
C LEU A 838 -31.79 63.38 -34.59
N SER A 839 -32.69 63.64 -33.65
CA SER A 839 -32.98 64.98 -33.10
C SER A 839 -31.90 65.51 -32.15
N ASN A 840 -31.03 64.63 -31.64
CA ASN A 840 -29.91 64.95 -30.76
C ASN A 840 -28.58 64.48 -31.38
N PRO A 841 -27.46 65.21 -31.21
CA PRO A 841 -26.15 64.80 -31.72
C PRO A 841 -25.66 63.51 -31.05
N CYS A 842 -25.34 62.51 -31.85
CA CYS A 842 -24.86 61.21 -31.39
C CYS A 842 -23.45 61.31 -30.79
N THR A 843 -23.25 60.70 -29.62
CA THR A 843 -21.94 60.58 -28.95
C THR A 843 -21.66 59.12 -28.60
N LEU A 844 -20.45 58.65 -28.91
CA LEU A 844 -20.02 57.29 -28.58
C LEU A 844 -19.69 57.21 -27.08
N ALA A 845 -20.36 56.32 -26.34
CA ALA A 845 -20.06 56.09 -24.94
C ALA A 845 -18.95 55.01 -24.81
N GLY A 846 -17.82 55.37 -24.19
CA GLY A 846 -16.71 54.46 -23.95
C GLY A 846 -16.39 54.30 -22.46
N GLU A 847 -16.23 53.06 -22.01
CA GLU A 847 -15.53 52.70 -20.77
C GLU A 847 -14.38 51.73 -21.09
N PRO A 848 -13.21 51.86 -20.44
CA PRO A 848 -12.07 50.99 -20.69
C PRO A 848 -12.17 49.69 -19.87
N THR A 849 -12.36 48.55 -20.56
CA THR A 849 -12.22 47.22 -19.94
C THR A 849 -11.34 46.33 -20.82
N HIS A 850 -10.30 45.77 -20.22
CA HIS A 850 -9.23 45.04 -20.92
C HIS A 850 -9.75 43.82 -21.70
N ASP A 851 -9.26 43.69 -22.93
CA ASP A 851 -9.37 42.45 -23.73
C ASP A 851 -8.54 41.34 -23.07
N THR A 852 -9.20 40.24 -22.71
CA THR A 852 -8.54 38.96 -22.41
C THR A 852 -9.37 37.83 -23.01
N ASP A 853 -9.31 37.67 -24.32
CA ASP A 853 -9.79 36.47 -25.01
C ASP A 853 -8.94 36.18 -26.24
N THR A 854 -8.33 35.00 -26.30
CA THR A 854 -7.82 34.40 -27.54
C THR A 854 -7.53 32.90 -27.36
N LEU A 855 -8.00 32.09 -28.32
CA LEU A 855 -7.55 30.71 -28.61
C LEU A 855 -7.81 29.61 -27.55
N TYR A 856 -9.02 29.01 -27.56
CA TYR A 856 -9.20 27.56 -27.29
C TYR A 856 -10.45 26.95 -27.97
N ASP A 857 -10.47 26.92 -29.31
CA ASP A 857 -11.33 25.99 -30.07
C ASP A 857 -10.55 25.37 -31.25
N SER A 858 -9.50 24.61 -30.92
CA SER A 858 -8.78 23.69 -31.85
C SER A 858 -7.63 22.94 -31.15
N ALA A 859 -7.95 22.17 -30.11
CA ALA A 859 -7.18 20.96 -29.85
C ALA A 859 -7.76 19.85 -30.74
N PRO A 860 -7.06 19.35 -31.78
CA PRO A 860 -7.49 18.14 -32.45
C PRO A 860 -7.55 17.00 -31.41
N PRO A 861 -8.40 15.98 -31.60
CA PRO A 861 -8.37 14.81 -30.73
C PRO A 861 -6.96 14.21 -30.81
N ILE A 862 -6.22 14.27 -29.70
CA ILE A 862 -5.03 13.44 -29.56
C ILE A 862 -5.56 12.01 -29.50
N GLU A 863 -5.39 11.28 -30.61
CA GLU A 863 -5.48 9.83 -30.59
C GLU A 863 -4.46 9.35 -29.56
N SER A 864 -4.95 8.95 -28.39
CA SER A 864 -4.13 8.22 -27.44
C SER A 864 -3.78 6.90 -28.10
N ASN A 865 -2.59 6.83 -28.70
CA ASN A 865 -1.97 5.59 -29.13
C ASN A 865 -1.78 4.70 -27.90
N THR A 866 -2.83 3.97 -27.54
CA THR A 866 -2.70 2.73 -26.78
C THR A 866 -1.83 1.81 -27.62
N LEU A 867 -0.55 1.77 -27.28
CA LEU A 867 0.40 0.80 -27.81
C LEU A 867 -0.19 -0.59 -27.58
N GLN A 868 -0.69 -1.19 -28.67
CA GLN A 868 -0.93 -2.63 -28.74
C GLN A 868 0.43 -3.32 -28.72
N HIS A 869 0.96 -3.54 -27.52
CA HIS A 869 1.88 -4.63 -27.30
C HIS A 869 1.05 -5.90 -27.12
N ASN A 870 1.09 -6.75 -28.15
CA ASN A 870 0.82 -8.20 -28.02
C ASN A 870 1.85 -8.84 -27.08
#